data_AF-A0A6B1HMJ9-F1
#
_entry.id   AF-A0A6B1HMJ9-F1
#
_cell.length_a   1.000
_cell.length_b   1.000
_cell.length_c   1.000
_cell.angle_alpha   90.00
_cell.angle_beta   90.00
_cell.angle_gamma   90.00
#
_symmetry.space_group_name_H-M   'P 1'
#
loop_
_entity.id
_entity.type
_entity.pdbx_description
1 polymer ?
#
loop_
_entity_poly.entity_id
_entity_poly.type
_entity_poly.pdbx_seq_one_letter_code
_entity_poly.pdbx_strand_id
1 'polypeptide(L)'
;MFRIQVPSASSFFLAALLLFGMASPSEASTYTYHWEIANKPEGQERATVVEPVQVVLGSQVVEVADYSASLQLMQRYSVHLEGAWSASQAHSLFQTFESVPQEKNDPYGKSKSIPPSLWTLSDRHLENDIELTIQDGQRHVTIAEEAFRYAQPLLAEIEGVQGRFFSKRLHRAVVRFVTDHGEDRQALERILIDRYGVSLEVEDYGILTRHTTNETASRFEQFKDEELMAIVSMLEEFPQGMLHTPGLEFLIRRKDGLPHPLYPTAPAVAWPKEGYIEFMESAFQDTGPAYIHRLIVHEKAHFLWEHLFDEKLKQDWIELGGWYRNPDAAPSGKAVAVLDAPPPPTNLRFSALTDSSCRVRWDASEGATDYDVNYKELGGKWTNEPHKGIRLYSTIYNLKPSTTYRWAVRAENPDGYSDWVFGPNFTTLEDESAVPSTVSGDSELEDESAVPSTVSGDSDGWSTTKQTEFVSAYAHAKNPDEDMAESIAFYIVNPDKLRSRSPAKYEFIQNRIMHGTRYISQIRADLTFQVYNLYPDVVYPGRIIRVDITVEGKPREDKHITIELELHQENDLDTAEASQLRIFSQTGSFFDLWLYPIDKNGSRVNSSHILRGEKTLSKFAADGYWRTDQITLRDAQGNERHESQADFGWKLFVDNPLADSDPPYYVPKSMKLSLSEATEEGRPYEVLTARWKILEENGVNGVLAQLNDSSDKTYSRRAESWGDYNKQTKEATVELKIPNYYPGGVWKLNYILMEDDGLNMRGVYFTHPGHGLRDEEEVIDEQPASIEIITTNPDTTPPKLDLNKITIQAEPINPTAPNGETQVDISFRVKDNNSGYRSTDMLLRDPQGTEHFYRHHREDYYSVYFKGDPTVWKTYRRTIVLPVGSIPGTWGLAYMTVWDKAQNRFQADFTEIVRFEVKSGSAKQLALASKLLLEQNAPNPFNSQTTLSYFLPKFSFVRLELINLLGQHVATLYQGDQAAGYHQFHWDGKDSQGRGMASGTYLYRLVTDQGVLMRKLTLLR
;
A
#
# COMPACT_ATOMS: atom_id res chain seq x y z
N MET A 1 -37.39 -46.81 36.06
CA MET A 1 -37.81 -47.51 37.29
C MET A 1 -37.17 -48.89 37.29
N PHE A 2 -36.13 -49.12 38.10
CA PHE A 2 -35.63 -50.47 38.39
C PHE A 2 -36.52 -51.08 39.48
N ARG A 3 -36.87 -52.36 39.35
CA ARG A 3 -37.58 -53.12 40.38
C ARG A 3 -36.77 -54.35 40.74
N ILE A 4 -36.29 -54.41 41.98
CA ILE A 4 -35.81 -55.62 42.67
C ILE A 4 -36.63 -55.77 43.96
N GLN A 5 -36.85 -57.03 44.35
CA GLN A 5 -37.91 -57.58 45.21
C GLN A 5 -37.96 -57.15 46.70
N VAL A 6 -39.21 -56.96 47.16
CA VAL A 6 -39.95 -57.37 48.41
C VAL A 6 -39.20 -58.36 49.36
N PRO A 7 -39.40 -58.39 50.72
CA PRO A 7 -40.62 -58.13 51.53
C PRO A 7 -40.39 -57.29 52.82
N SER A 8 -41.37 -56.76 53.58
CA SER A 8 -42.57 -57.38 54.14
C SER A 8 -43.49 -56.34 54.82
N ALA A 9 -44.79 -56.61 54.72
CA ALA A 9 -45.85 -56.53 55.74
C ALA A 9 -46.20 -55.22 56.50
N SER A 10 -47.47 -54.84 56.29
CA SER A 10 -48.46 -54.37 57.27
C SER A 10 -48.57 -52.86 57.52
N SER A 11 -49.67 -52.26 57.03
CA SER A 11 -50.75 -51.76 57.90
C SER A 11 -51.87 -51.03 57.13
N PHE A 12 -53.09 -51.57 57.28
CA PHE A 12 -54.42 -50.92 57.33
C PHE A 12 -55.00 -50.11 56.13
N PHE A 13 -56.03 -50.72 55.52
CA PHE A 13 -57.40 -50.22 55.23
C PHE A 13 -57.74 -48.78 55.72
N LEU A 14 -58.53 -47.92 55.06
CA LEU A 14 -59.82 -48.05 54.37
C LEU A 14 -60.09 -46.67 53.66
N ALA A 15 -60.43 -46.59 52.37
CA ALA A 15 -61.76 -46.21 51.80
C ALA A 15 -62.43 -44.93 52.40
N ALA A 16 -63.10 -43.99 51.70
CA ALA A 16 -63.52 -43.83 50.32
C ALA A 16 -64.22 -42.44 50.11
N LEU A 17 -64.26 -42.03 48.83
CA LEU A 17 -65.37 -41.38 48.06
C LEU A 17 -65.93 -39.95 48.31
N LEU A 18 -66.28 -39.36 47.14
CA LEU A 18 -67.23 -38.27 46.76
C LEU A 18 -66.62 -36.86 46.59
N LEU A 19 -66.38 -36.38 45.35
CA LEU A 19 -67.33 -35.77 44.37
C LEU A 19 -67.91 -34.44 44.90
N PHE A 20 -67.89 -33.27 44.26
CA PHE A 20 -67.69 -32.81 42.87
C PHE A 20 -67.35 -31.29 42.94
N GLY A 21 -66.67 -30.72 41.94
CA GLY A 21 -66.55 -29.26 41.84
C GLY A 21 -65.69 -28.70 40.70
N MET A 22 -66.25 -28.68 39.49
CA MET A 22 -66.01 -27.76 38.35
C MET A 22 -64.62 -27.67 37.68
N ALA A 23 -64.56 -28.10 36.41
CA ALA A 23 -63.89 -27.38 35.31
C ALA A 23 -64.31 -27.97 33.94
N SER A 24 -64.57 -27.11 32.96
CA SER A 24 -64.79 -27.40 31.52
C SER A 24 -64.46 -26.12 30.72
N PRO A 25 -64.24 -26.11 29.38
CA PRO A 25 -64.16 -27.22 28.41
C PRO A 25 -63.05 -27.10 27.31
N SER A 26 -63.03 -28.10 26.41
CA SER A 26 -62.53 -28.18 25.01
C SER A 26 -61.02 -28.09 24.74
N GLU A 27 -60.33 -29.19 24.46
CA GLU A 27 -60.22 -29.94 23.18
C GLU A 27 -59.57 -29.15 22.03
N ALA A 28 -58.25 -29.31 21.91
CA ALA A 28 -57.49 -29.03 20.70
C ALA A 28 -56.85 -30.34 20.21
N SER A 29 -57.13 -30.66 18.96
CA SER A 29 -56.60 -31.77 18.17
C SER A 29 -55.14 -31.52 17.78
N THR A 30 -54.23 -32.42 18.16
CA THR A 30 -52.84 -32.41 17.66
C THR A 30 -52.40 -33.81 17.23
N TYR A 31 -51.86 -33.88 16.01
CA TYR A 31 -51.25 -35.05 15.41
C TYR A 31 -49.81 -35.21 15.88
N THR A 32 -49.35 -36.45 16.12
CA THR A 32 -47.94 -36.76 16.41
C THR A 32 -47.41 -37.69 15.33
N TYR A 33 -46.35 -37.27 14.62
CA TYR A 33 -45.60 -38.11 13.70
C TYR A 33 -44.62 -38.99 14.47
N HIS A 34 -44.66 -40.31 14.24
CA HIS A 34 -43.65 -41.27 14.68
C HIS A 34 -42.71 -41.58 13.50
N TRP A 35 -41.40 -41.47 13.72
CA TRP A 35 -40.39 -42.17 12.92
C TRP A 35 -39.87 -43.36 13.75
N GLU A 36 -39.89 -44.54 13.14
CA GLU A 36 -39.33 -45.77 13.67
C GLU A 36 -38.28 -46.29 12.67
N ILE A 37 -37.05 -46.52 13.14
CA ILE A 37 -36.06 -47.29 12.39
C ILE A 37 -36.28 -48.76 12.74
N ALA A 38 -36.55 -49.58 11.73
CA ALA A 38 -36.61 -51.02 11.86
C ALA A 38 -35.21 -51.58 12.17
N ASN A 39 -35.02 -52.07 13.40
CA ASN A 39 -33.84 -52.86 13.74
C ASN A 39 -33.95 -54.25 13.10
N LYS A 40 -33.07 -54.54 12.13
CA LYS A 40 -32.61 -55.90 11.83
C LYS A 40 -31.20 -56.09 12.40
N PRO A 41 -30.87 -57.29 12.91
CA PRO A 41 -29.71 -57.51 13.76
C PRO A 41 -28.46 -57.77 12.91
N GLU A 42 -27.38 -57.05 13.16
CA GLU A 42 -25.99 -57.57 13.15
C GLU A 42 -25.00 -56.45 13.45
N GLY A 43 -24.21 -56.63 14.51
CA GLY A 43 -23.12 -55.74 14.90
C GLY A 43 -23.05 -55.58 16.41
N GLN A 44 -22.21 -56.37 17.08
CA GLN A 44 -21.81 -56.08 18.46
C GLN A 44 -21.12 -54.72 18.48
N GLU A 45 -21.71 -53.71 19.12
CA GLU A 45 -20.96 -52.52 19.52
C GLU A 45 -20.07 -52.91 20.70
N ARG A 46 -18.77 -53.07 20.43
CA ARG A 46 -17.74 -52.98 21.46
C ARG A 46 -17.38 -51.51 21.61
N ALA A 47 -17.60 -50.94 22.78
CA ALA A 47 -16.86 -49.76 23.19
C ALA A 47 -15.44 -50.23 23.54
N THR A 48 -14.52 -50.09 22.60
CA THR A 48 -13.09 -50.14 22.92
C THR A 48 -12.78 -48.85 23.67
N VAL A 49 -12.25 -48.93 24.89
CA VAL A 49 -11.49 -47.81 25.44
C VAL A 49 -10.28 -47.69 24.53
N VAL A 50 -10.29 -46.69 23.65
CA VAL A 50 -9.12 -46.36 22.83
C VAL A 50 -8.12 -45.76 23.81
N GLU A 51 -7.04 -46.47 24.11
CA GLU A 51 -5.92 -45.88 24.82
C GLU A 51 -5.40 -44.71 23.96
N PRO A 52 -5.08 -43.54 24.54
CA PRO A 52 -4.58 -42.40 23.77
C PRO A 52 -3.39 -42.85 22.94
N VAL A 53 -3.38 -42.49 21.65
CA VAL A 53 -2.31 -42.89 20.74
C VAL A 53 -1.00 -42.29 21.24
N GLN A 54 -0.08 -43.14 21.65
CA GLN A 54 1.27 -42.75 22.06
C GLN A 54 2.17 -42.75 20.83
N VAL A 55 2.76 -41.59 20.53
CA VAL A 55 3.72 -41.44 19.42
C VAL A 55 5.10 -41.17 19.99
N VAL A 56 6.10 -41.88 19.47
CA VAL A 56 7.51 -41.63 19.82
C VAL A 56 8.08 -40.62 18.82
N LEU A 57 8.39 -39.42 19.31
CA LEU A 57 9.07 -38.37 18.55
C LEU A 57 10.49 -38.24 19.09
N GLY A 58 11.48 -38.66 18.31
CA GLY A 58 12.87 -38.75 18.76
C GLY A 58 13.01 -39.74 19.93
N SER A 59 13.32 -39.24 21.13
CA SER A 59 13.41 -40.02 22.37
C SER A 59 12.24 -39.81 23.33
N GLN A 60 11.27 -38.95 22.99
CA GLN A 60 10.10 -38.63 23.83
C GLN A 60 8.84 -39.38 23.36
N VAL A 61 8.06 -39.86 24.32
CA VAL A 61 6.72 -40.42 24.08
C VAL A 61 5.70 -39.31 24.35
N VAL A 62 4.94 -38.93 23.34
CA VAL A 62 3.89 -37.89 23.41
C VAL A 62 2.51 -38.54 23.30
N GLU A 63 1.63 -38.22 24.24
CA GLU A 63 0.21 -38.65 24.21
C GLU A 63 -0.61 -37.69 23.33
N VAL A 64 -1.30 -38.22 22.32
CA VAL A 64 -2.20 -37.42 21.47
C VAL A 64 -3.59 -37.35 22.11
N ALA A 65 -4.09 -36.13 22.36
CA ALA A 65 -5.44 -35.92 22.86
C ALA A 65 -6.50 -36.47 21.89
N ASP A 66 -7.46 -37.27 22.40
CA ASP A 66 -8.45 -38.02 21.62
C ASP A 66 -9.61 -37.14 21.09
N TYR A 67 -9.28 -36.21 20.19
CA TYR A 67 -10.23 -35.41 19.42
C TYR A 67 -10.04 -35.66 17.92
N SER A 68 -11.15 -35.71 17.17
CA SER A 68 -11.10 -35.93 15.70
C SER A 68 -10.21 -34.92 14.98
N ALA A 69 -10.20 -33.65 15.42
CA ALA A 69 -9.35 -32.61 14.84
C ALA A 69 -7.85 -32.82 15.14
N SER A 70 -7.49 -33.21 16.37
CA SER A 70 -6.10 -33.52 16.73
C SER A 70 -5.55 -34.68 15.89
N LEU A 71 -6.38 -35.71 15.65
CA LEU A 71 -6.01 -36.82 14.80
C LEU A 71 -5.83 -36.39 13.33
N GLN A 72 -6.69 -35.51 12.82
CA GLN A 72 -6.56 -34.98 11.46
C GLN A 72 -5.31 -34.10 11.30
N LEU A 73 -5.01 -33.25 12.28
CA LEU A 73 -3.77 -32.45 12.32
C LEU A 73 -2.53 -33.34 12.26
N MET A 74 -2.50 -34.40 13.07
CA MET A 74 -1.40 -35.36 13.06
C MET A 74 -1.30 -36.10 11.72
N GLN A 75 -2.41 -36.66 11.21
CA GLN A 75 -2.39 -37.50 10.02
C GLN A 75 -2.07 -36.71 8.74
N ARG A 76 -2.64 -35.50 8.59
CA ARG A 76 -2.51 -34.71 7.36
C ARG A 76 -1.33 -33.75 7.37
N TYR A 77 -0.92 -33.26 8.55
CA TYR A 77 0.06 -32.18 8.67
C TYR A 77 1.22 -32.50 9.61
N SER A 78 1.28 -33.71 10.18
CA SER A 78 2.30 -34.10 11.17
C SER A 78 2.36 -33.15 12.38
N VAL A 79 1.22 -32.56 12.76
CA VAL A 79 1.10 -31.63 13.89
C VAL A 79 0.67 -32.39 15.15
N HIS A 80 1.53 -32.37 16.18
CA HIS A 80 1.29 -32.99 17.46
C HIS A 80 0.97 -31.94 18.51
N LEU A 81 -0.19 -32.05 19.17
CA LEU A 81 -0.60 -31.12 20.21
C LEU A 81 -0.17 -31.65 21.58
N GLU A 82 0.66 -30.89 22.29
CA GLU A 82 1.12 -31.19 23.64
C GLU A 82 0.48 -30.24 24.66
N GLY A 83 0.08 -30.77 25.82
CA GLY A 83 -0.57 -30.03 26.89
C GLY A 83 -2.10 -29.99 26.77
N ALA A 84 -2.72 -29.04 27.49
CA ALA A 84 -4.16 -29.01 27.70
C ALA A 84 -4.93 -28.25 26.60
N TRP A 85 -4.98 -28.82 25.39
CA TRP A 85 -5.77 -28.27 24.28
C TRP A 85 -7.25 -28.59 24.42
N SER A 86 -8.12 -27.59 24.24
CA SER A 86 -9.56 -27.81 24.11
C SER A 86 -9.93 -28.34 22.71
N ALA A 87 -11.06 -29.05 22.61
CA ALA A 87 -11.58 -29.53 21.34
C ALA A 87 -11.83 -28.40 20.31
N SER A 88 -12.28 -27.23 20.77
CA SER A 88 -12.51 -26.07 19.91
C SER A 88 -11.21 -25.46 19.41
N GLN A 89 -10.16 -25.37 20.25
CA GLN A 89 -8.83 -24.91 19.80
C GLN A 89 -8.24 -25.86 18.75
N ALA A 90 -8.24 -27.17 19.01
CA ALA A 90 -7.77 -28.17 18.05
C ALA A 90 -8.55 -28.11 16.72
N HIS A 91 -9.87 -27.93 16.79
CA HIS A 91 -10.71 -27.76 15.59
C HIS A 91 -10.38 -26.48 14.82
N SER A 92 -10.20 -25.35 15.52
CA SER A 92 -9.88 -24.06 14.89
C SER A 92 -8.53 -24.10 14.18
N LEU A 93 -7.53 -24.70 14.83
CA LEU A 93 -6.21 -24.91 14.25
C LEU A 93 -6.34 -25.77 12.98
N PHE A 94 -7.02 -26.91 13.06
CA PHE A 94 -7.24 -27.78 11.91
C PHE A 94 -7.94 -27.06 10.74
N GLN A 95 -9.03 -26.33 10.99
CA GLN A 95 -9.73 -25.57 9.95
C GLN A 95 -8.83 -24.49 9.32
N THR A 96 -7.98 -23.86 10.13
CA THR A 96 -7.02 -22.86 9.63
C THR A 96 -5.98 -23.51 8.73
N PHE A 97 -5.39 -24.64 9.15
CA PHE A 97 -4.48 -25.45 8.32
C PHE A 97 -5.13 -25.92 7.01
N GLU A 98 -6.39 -26.33 7.04
CA GLU A 98 -7.14 -26.70 5.84
C GLU A 98 -7.35 -25.52 4.89
N SER A 99 -7.47 -24.31 5.44
CA SER A 99 -7.73 -23.10 4.66
C SER A 99 -6.48 -22.51 4.00
N VAL A 100 -5.28 -22.75 4.56
CA VAL A 100 -4.01 -22.23 4.01
C VAL A 100 -3.48 -23.20 2.94
N PRO A 101 -3.23 -22.75 1.70
CA PRO A 101 -2.59 -23.57 0.67
C PRO A 101 -1.23 -24.10 1.16
N GLN A 102 -1.11 -25.42 1.32
CA GLN A 102 0.11 -26.06 1.83
C GLN A 102 0.14 -27.55 1.47
N GLU A 103 1.30 -28.19 1.68
CA GLU A 103 1.43 -29.64 1.49
C GLU A 103 0.60 -30.42 2.51
N LYS A 104 0.14 -31.61 2.10
CA LYS A 104 -0.58 -32.55 2.96
C LYS A 104 0.05 -33.92 2.82
N ASN A 105 0.18 -34.63 3.94
CA ASN A 105 0.56 -36.03 3.91
C ASN A 105 -0.47 -36.84 3.10
N ASP A 106 0.04 -37.69 2.22
CA ASP A 106 -0.80 -38.64 1.47
C ASP A 106 -1.21 -39.79 2.40
N PRO A 107 -2.52 -40.01 2.65
CA PRO A 107 -2.99 -41.13 3.45
C PRO A 107 -2.61 -42.51 2.87
N TYR A 108 -2.12 -42.57 1.62
CA TYR A 108 -1.69 -43.79 0.93
C TYR A 108 -0.17 -43.89 0.71
N GLY A 109 0.62 -42.96 1.26
CA GLY A 109 2.08 -43.08 1.37
C GLY A 109 2.89 -42.86 0.08
N LYS A 110 2.37 -42.14 -0.93
CA LYS A 110 3.09 -41.88 -2.19
C LYS A 110 3.91 -40.58 -2.22
N SER A 111 3.75 -39.68 -1.23
CA SER A 111 4.44 -38.39 -1.16
C SER A 111 5.53 -38.35 -0.07
N LYS A 112 6.44 -37.36 -0.14
CA LYS A 112 7.34 -37.01 0.97
C LYS A 112 6.51 -36.72 2.22
N SER A 113 6.94 -37.28 3.36
CA SER A 113 6.33 -37.03 4.67
C SER A 113 6.72 -35.63 5.16
N ILE A 114 5.74 -34.84 5.57
CA ILE A 114 5.96 -33.56 6.25
C ILE A 114 6.65 -33.86 7.59
N PRO A 115 7.76 -33.17 7.95
CA PRO A 115 8.41 -33.35 9.23
C PRO A 115 7.46 -33.08 10.40
N PRO A 116 7.50 -33.88 11.49
CA PRO A 116 6.62 -33.66 12.62
C PRO A 116 6.96 -32.37 13.38
N SER A 117 5.92 -31.73 13.90
CA SER A 117 6.02 -30.55 14.77
C SER A 117 5.26 -30.77 16.07
N LEU A 118 5.79 -30.26 17.19
CA LEU A 118 5.19 -30.31 18.51
C LEU A 118 4.65 -28.92 18.89
N TRP A 119 3.37 -28.84 19.22
CA TRP A 119 2.65 -27.58 19.43
C TRP A 119 2.17 -27.45 20.88
N THR A 120 2.52 -26.33 21.50
CA THR A 120 2.10 -25.98 22.87
C THR A 120 1.41 -24.61 22.89
N LEU A 121 0.58 -24.39 23.91
CA LEU A 121 -0.11 -23.12 24.14
C LEU A 121 0.67 -22.23 25.11
N SER A 122 0.59 -20.92 24.90
CA SER A 122 1.13 -19.89 25.80
C SER A 122 0.04 -18.93 26.26
N ASP A 123 -0.02 -18.68 27.56
CA ASP A 123 -0.84 -17.62 28.18
C ASP A 123 -0.16 -16.24 28.10
N ARG A 124 1.15 -16.20 27.85
CA ARG A 124 1.92 -14.98 27.59
C ARG A 124 1.68 -14.46 26.18
N HIS A 125 1.80 -13.14 26.00
CA HIS A 125 1.86 -12.54 24.67
C HIS A 125 3.16 -12.95 23.97
N LEU A 126 2.99 -13.41 22.73
CA LEU A 126 4.07 -13.73 21.80
C LEU A 126 4.10 -12.68 20.69
N GLU A 127 5.30 -12.41 20.18
CA GLU A 127 5.42 -11.66 18.94
C GLU A 127 4.73 -12.43 17.82
N ASN A 128 3.92 -11.75 17.01
CA ASN A 128 3.20 -12.36 15.88
C ASN A 128 2.35 -13.60 16.26
N ASP A 129 1.98 -13.73 17.54
CA ASP A 129 1.22 -14.84 18.12
C ASP A 129 1.89 -16.23 18.08
N ILE A 130 3.14 -16.35 17.61
CA ILE A 130 3.80 -17.64 17.41
C ILE A 130 5.31 -17.56 17.63
N GLU A 131 5.86 -18.59 18.27
CA GLU A 131 7.30 -18.78 18.47
C GLU A 131 7.70 -20.16 17.93
N LEU A 132 8.65 -20.18 16.99
CA LEU A 132 9.17 -21.40 16.38
C LEU A 132 10.59 -21.65 16.88
N THR A 133 10.85 -22.85 17.39
CA THR A 133 12.18 -23.29 17.81
C THR A 133 12.49 -24.68 17.26
N ILE A 134 13.77 -24.97 17.02
CA ILE A 134 14.22 -26.30 16.62
C ILE A 134 14.99 -26.90 17.78
N GLN A 135 14.52 -28.04 18.30
CA GLN A 135 15.18 -28.79 19.37
C GLN A 135 15.37 -30.23 18.89
N ASP A 136 16.60 -30.74 18.93
CA ASP A 136 16.97 -32.10 18.51
C ASP A 136 16.48 -32.50 17.09
N GLY A 137 16.40 -31.52 16.17
CA GLY A 137 15.92 -31.71 14.80
C GLY A 137 14.40 -31.75 14.65
N GLN A 138 13.64 -31.49 15.72
CA GLN A 138 12.19 -31.39 15.74
C GLN A 138 11.75 -29.92 15.86
N ARG A 139 10.69 -29.55 15.13
CA ARG A 139 10.09 -28.22 15.23
C ARG A 139 9.18 -28.16 16.46
N HIS A 140 9.49 -27.29 17.41
CA HIS A 140 8.65 -26.94 18.55
C HIS A 140 8.01 -25.58 18.29
N VAL A 141 6.68 -25.56 18.32
CA VAL A 141 5.86 -24.38 18.07
C VAL A 141 5.13 -24.04 19.35
N THR A 142 5.28 -22.80 19.81
CA THR A 142 4.47 -22.24 20.89
C THR A 142 3.55 -21.20 20.27
N ILE A 143 2.24 -21.34 20.46
CA ILE A 143 1.25 -20.40 19.93
C ILE A 143 0.49 -19.73 21.08
N ALA A 144 0.24 -18.42 20.95
CA ALA A 144 -0.48 -17.67 21.96
C ALA A 144 -1.96 -18.14 22.03
N GLU A 145 -2.48 -18.34 23.23
CA GLU A 145 -3.89 -18.68 23.43
C GLU A 145 -4.82 -17.60 22.85
N GLU A 146 -4.38 -16.35 22.89
CA GLU A 146 -5.12 -15.21 22.33
C GLU A 146 -5.33 -15.29 20.82
N ALA A 147 -4.47 -15.99 20.08
CA ALA A 147 -4.64 -16.18 18.63
C ALA A 147 -5.95 -16.90 18.30
N PHE A 148 -6.45 -17.72 19.24
CA PHE A 148 -7.70 -18.45 19.12
C PHE A 148 -8.93 -17.60 19.48
N ARG A 149 -8.73 -16.43 20.10
CA ARG A 149 -9.82 -15.51 20.40
C ARG A 149 -10.41 -15.02 19.07
N TYR A 150 -11.70 -15.28 18.87
CA TYR A 150 -12.42 -15.00 17.62
C TYR A 150 -11.88 -15.75 16.38
N ALA A 151 -11.03 -16.78 16.53
CA ALA A 151 -10.60 -17.59 15.38
C ALA A 151 -11.75 -18.40 14.78
N GLN A 152 -12.72 -18.80 15.61
CA GLN A 152 -14.00 -19.31 15.13
C GLN A 152 -15.00 -18.16 15.00
N PRO A 153 -15.72 -18.07 13.88
CA PRO A 153 -16.78 -17.09 13.71
C PRO A 153 -17.86 -17.21 14.80
N LEU A 154 -17.94 -16.21 15.65
CA LEU A 154 -18.99 -16.10 16.66
C LEU A 154 -20.22 -15.41 16.06
N LEU A 155 -21.40 -15.92 16.37
CA LEU A 155 -22.63 -15.18 16.06
C LEU A 155 -22.69 -13.96 16.97
N ALA A 156 -22.75 -12.78 16.37
CA ALA A 156 -22.86 -11.51 17.08
C ALA A 156 -23.91 -10.62 16.42
N GLU A 157 -24.35 -9.63 17.17
CA GLU A 157 -25.22 -8.56 16.67
C GLU A 157 -24.50 -7.23 16.88
N ILE A 158 -24.33 -6.49 15.79
CA ILE A 158 -23.74 -5.14 15.81
C ILE A 158 -24.78 -4.22 15.18
N GLU A 159 -25.18 -3.17 15.90
CA GLU A 159 -26.14 -2.16 15.42
C GLU A 159 -27.43 -2.78 14.84
N GLY A 160 -28.00 -3.78 15.51
CA GLY A 160 -29.23 -4.47 15.08
C GLY A 160 -29.07 -5.44 13.90
N VAL A 161 -27.84 -5.65 13.40
CA VAL A 161 -27.54 -6.57 12.30
C VAL A 161 -26.86 -7.82 12.85
N GLN A 162 -27.40 -9.00 12.55
CA GLN A 162 -26.79 -10.29 12.91
C GLN A 162 -25.72 -10.71 11.89
N GLY A 163 -24.62 -11.25 12.40
CA GLY A 163 -23.48 -11.64 11.58
C GLY A 163 -22.52 -12.54 12.32
N ARG A 164 -21.37 -12.73 11.70
CA ARG A 164 -20.26 -13.57 12.14
C ARG A 164 -19.06 -12.69 12.44
N PHE A 165 -18.61 -12.74 13.67
CA PHE A 165 -17.49 -11.97 14.19
C PHE A 165 -16.25 -12.87 14.32
N PHE A 166 -15.14 -12.52 13.67
CA PHE A 166 -13.91 -13.31 13.70
C PHE A 166 -12.63 -12.49 13.46
N SER A 167 -11.49 -13.07 13.85
CA SER A 167 -10.15 -12.51 13.71
C SER A 167 -9.25 -13.38 12.84
N LYS A 168 -8.25 -12.77 12.20
CA LYS A 168 -7.24 -13.45 11.36
C LYS A 168 -5.93 -13.75 12.09
N ARG A 169 -5.83 -13.49 13.39
CA ARG A 169 -4.61 -13.78 14.20
C ARG A 169 -4.12 -15.22 14.05
N LEU A 170 -5.00 -16.22 14.26
CA LEU A 170 -4.64 -17.63 14.06
C LEU A 170 -4.17 -17.94 12.63
N HIS A 171 -4.82 -17.34 11.62
CA HIS A 171 -4.42 -17.51 10.23
C HIS A 171 -3.00 -16.98 9.99
N ARG A 172 -2.68 -15.78 10.49
CA ARG A 172 -1.34 -15.19 10.38
C ARG A 172 -0.27 -16.06 11.05
N ALA A 173 -0.55 -16.57 12.25
CA ALA A 173 0.35 -17.49 12.95
C ALA A 173 0.59 -18.78 12.15
N VAL A 174 -0.46 -19.38 11.58
CA VAL A 174 -0.33 -20.59 10.75
C VAL A 174 0.42 -20.31 9.45
N VAL A 175 0.15 -19.18 8.76
CA VAL A 175 0.92 -18.79 7.57
C VAL A 175 2.40 -18.67 7.90
N ARG A 176 2.77 -17.99 9.00
CA ARG A 176 4.16 -17.91 9.46
C ARG A 176 4.79 -19.28 9.71
N PHE A 177 4.04 -20.23 10.27
CA PHE A 177 4.54 -21.60 10.42
C PHE A 177 4.77 -22.30 9.07
N VAL A 178 3.78 -22.22 8.18
CA VAL A 178 3.80 -22.88 6.87
C VAL A 178 4.93 -22.34 5.99
N THR A 179 5.20 -21.04 6.07
CA THR A 179 6.23 -20.37 5.26
C THR A 179 7.56 -20.21 5.96
N ASP A 180 7.72 -20.77 7.17
CA ASP A 180 8.92 -20.60 8.00
C ASP A 180 9.31 -19.12 8.20
N HIS A 181 8.39 -18.33 8.75
CA HIS A 181 8.47 -16.87 8.87
C HIS A 181 8.58 -16.11 7.54
N GLY A 182 8.35 -16.78 6.41
CA GLY A 182 8.47 -16.21 5.07
C GLY A 182 9.70 -16.70 4.31
N GLU A 183 10.64 -17.38 4.99
CA GLU A 183 11.87 -17.92 4.39
C GLU A 183 11.57 -18.99 3.31
N ASP A 184 10.50 -19.78 3.46
CA ASP A 184 10.06 -20.73 2.43
C ASP A 184 9.29 -20.02 1.30
N ARG A 185 10.05 -19.57 0.30
CA ARG A 185 9.53 -18.86 -0.89
C ARG A 185 8.56 -19.71 -1.72
N GLN A 186 8.72 -21.03 -1.76
CA GLN A 186 7.82 -21.89 -2.55
C GLN A 186 6.45 -22.02 -1.87
N ALA A 187 6.45 -22.17 -0.54
CA ALA A 187 5.21 -22.17 0.23
C ALA A 187 4.48 -20.83 0.11
N LEU A 188 5.23 -19.72 0.16
CA LEU A 188 4.67 -18.38 0.02
C LEU A 188 4.08 -18.11 -1.37
N GLU A 189 4.82 -18.44 -2.44
CA GLU A 189 4.36 -18.27 -3.82
C GLU A 189 3.08 -19.06 -4.08
N ARG A 190 2.99 -20.28 -3.55
CA ARG A 190 1.77 -21.10 -3.61
C ARG A 190 0.60 -20.43 -2.91
N ILE A 191 0.81 -19.86 -1.72
CA ILE A 191 -0.25 -19.12 -1.01
C ILE A 191 -0.67 -17.89 -1.82
N LEU A 192 0.29 -17.13 -2.37
CA LEU A 192 0.01 -15.93 -3.14
C LEU A 192 -0.83 -16.23 -4.39
N ILE A 193 -0.46 -17.25 -5.15
CA ILE A 193 -1.17 -17.66 -6.36
C ILE A 193 -2.53 -18.27 -6.02
N ASP A 194 -2.57 -19.34 -5.20
CA ASP A 194 -3.80 -20.12 -4.97
C ASP A 194 -4.87 -19.31 -4.23
N ARG A 195 -4.45 -18.34 -3.41
CA ARG A 195 -5.37 -17.58 -2.54
C ARG A 195 -5.67 -16.18 -3.04
N TYR A 196 -4.67 -15.48 -3.58
CA TYR A 196 -4.81 -14.07 -3.98
C TYR A 196 -4.67 -13.85 -5.49
N GLY A 197 -4.24 -14.85 -6.25
CA GLY A 197 -4.06 -14.74 -7.71
C GLY A 197 -2.84 -13.93 -8.12
N VAL A 198 -1.85 -13.79 -7.24
CA VAL A 198 -0.70 -12.90 -7.44
C VAL A 198 0.59 -13.72 -7.36
N SER A 199 1.61 -13.31 -8.10
CA SER A 199 2.93 -13.95 -8.16
C SER A 199 4.06 -12.99 -7.80
N LEU A 200 5.13 -13.51 -7.22
CA LEU A 200 6.41 -12.80 -7.07
C LEU A 200 7.38 -13.09 -8.22
N GLU A 201 7.07 -14.08 -9.06
CA GLU A 201 7.94 -14.58 -10.12
C GLU A 201 7.62 -13.91 -11.47
N VAL A 202 8.34 -12.85 -11.78
CA VAL A 202 8.25 -12.17 -13.09
C VAL A 202 9.19 -12.84 -14.09
N GLU A 203 8.64 -13.33 -15.21
CA GLU A 203 9.43 -13.97 -16.27
C GLU A 203 10.36 -12.97 -16.98
N ASP A 204 9.84 -11.80 -17.36
CA ASP A 204 10.59 -10.74 -18.04
C ASP A 204 10.16 -9.35 -17.57
N TYR A 205 10.98 -8.74 -16.71
CA TYR A 205 10.78 -7.38 -16.21
C TYR A 205 10.78 -6.32 -17.31
N GLY A 206 11.53 -6.51 -18.40
CA GLY A 206 11.57 -5.56 -19.51
C GLY A 206 10.26 -5.55 -20.30
N ILE A 207 9.52 -6.66 -20.33
CA ILE A 207 8.16 -6.71 -20.88
C ILE A 207 7.17 -6.10 -19.90
N LEU A 208 7.19 -6.54 -18.63
CA LEU A 208 6.26 -6.08 -17.59
C LEU A 208 6.29 -4.55 -17.42
N THR A 209 7.48 -3.96 -17.41
CA THR A 209 7.63 -2.52 -17.15
C THR A 209 7.66 -1.67 -18.41
N ARG A 210 7.56 -2.26 -19.62
CA ARG A 210 7.78 -1.58 -20.90
C ARG A 210 6.97 -0.27 -21.07
N HIS A 211 5.75 -0.27 -20.56
CA HIS A 211 4.81 0.85 -20.66
C HIS A 211 4.82 1.79 -19.45
N THR A 212 5.66 1.49 -18.46
CA THR A 212 5.79 2.23 -17.20
C THR A 212 7.22 2.78 -17.06
N THR A 213 8.10 2.09 -16.32
CA THR A 213 9.48 2.52 -16.08
C THR A 213 10.46 2.00 -17.13
N ASN A 214 10.08 1.01 -17.93
CA ASN A 214 10.88 0.37 -18.98
C ASN A 214 12.22 -0.19 -18.46
N GLU A 215 12.27 -0.66 -17.21
CA GLU A 215 13.47 -1.17 -16.55
C GLU A 215 13.56 -2.71 -16.57
N THR A 216 14.78 -3.25 -16.51
CA THR A 216 15.00 -4.71 -16.40
C THR A 216 15.16 -5.17 -14.95
N ALA A 217 15.29 -6.49 -14.77
CA ALA A 217 15.49 -7.16 -13.49
C ALA A 217 16.65 -6.59 -12.65
N SER A 218 17.62 -5.87 -13.23
CA SER A 218 18.75 -5.29 -12.48
C SER A 218 18.34 -4.21 -11.47
N ARG A 219 17.10 -3.71 -11.57
CA ARG A 219 16.53 -2.67 -10.71
C ARG A 219 15.69 -3.21 -9.56
N PHE A 220 15.42 -4.51 -9.56
CA PHE A 220 14.53 -5.18 -8.62
C PHE A 220 15.29 -6.23 -7.82
N GLU A 221 14.73 -6.61 -6.68
CA GLU A 221 15.25 -7.67 -5.82
C GLU A 221 14.09 -8.47 -5.19
N GLN A 222 14.42 -9.50 -4.44
CA GLN A 222 13.41 -10.24 -3.69
C GLN A 222 12.99 -9.43 -2.46
N PHE A 223 11.71 -9.49 -2.13
CA PHE A 223 11.23 -8.98 -0.85
C PHE A 223 11.94 -9.68 0.33
N LYS A 224 12.08 -8.94 1.43
CA LYS A 224 12.53 -9.49 2.72
C LYS A 224 11.36 -10.20 3.41
N ASP A 225 11.67 -11.10 4.33
CA ASP A 225 10.67 -12.06 4.86
C ASP A 225 9.50 -11.37 5.58
N GLU A 226 9.78 -10.39 6.43
CA GLU A 226 8.75 -9.63 7.14
C GLU A 226 7.95 -8.69 6.21
N GLU A 227 8.51 -8.25 5.09
CA GLU A 227 7.78 -7.45 4.08
C GLU A 227 6.64 -8.28 3.48
N LEU A 228 6.93 -9.53 3.13
CA LEU A 228 5.95 -10.46 2.57
C LEU A 228 4.91 -10.91 3.58
N MET A 229 5.31 -11.09 4.84
CA MET A 229 4.35 -11.38 5.92
C MET A 229 3.36 -10.25 6.12
N ALA A 230 3.80 -8.99 6.03
CA ALA A 230 2.90 -7.83 6.07
C ALA A 230 1.93 -7.82 4.87
N ILE A 231 2.43 -8.07 3.65
CA ILE A 231 1.62 -8.13 2.43
C ILE A 231 0.54 -9.22 2.53
N VAL A 232 0.93 -10.46 2.79
CA VAL A 232 0.00 -11.60 2.88
C VAL A 232 -1.04 -11.38 3.99
N SER A 233 -0.61 -10.81 5.11
CA SER A 233 -1.48 -10.49 6.24
C SER A 233 -2.60 -9.52 5.86
N MET A 234 -2.30 -8.50 5.04
CA MET A 234 -3.28 -7.50 4.62
C MET A 234 -4.15 -7.96 3.45
N LEU A 235 -3.61 -8.76 2.52
CA LEU A 235 -4.42 -9.34 1.45
C LEU A 235 -5.53 -10.24 2.01
N GLU A 236 -5.24 -10.96 3.10
CA GLU A 236 -6.22 -11.79 3.82
C GLU A 236 -7.34 -10.96 4.50
N GLU A 237 -7.13 -9.65 4.69
CA GLU A 237 -8.13 -8.81 5.35
C GLU A 237 -9.36 -8.51 4.50
N PHE A 238 -9.30 -8.74 3.20
CA PHE A 238 -10.44 -8.56 2.31
C PHE A 238 -11.49 -9.68 2.47
N PRO A 239 -12.77 -9.41 2.16
CA PRO A 239 -13.80 -10.45 2.10
C PRO A 239 -13.40 -11.57 1.14
N GLN A 240 -13.89 -12.80 1.37
CA GLN A 240 -13.46 -13.98 0.60
C GLN A 240 -13.59 -13.82 -0.92
N GLY A 241 -14.62 -13.11 -1.40
CA GLY A 241 -14.83 -12.83 -2.83
C GLY A 241 -13.90 -11.77 -3.44
N MET A 242 -13.07 -11.13 -2.61
CA MET A 242 -12.14 -10.05 -2.99
C MET A 242 -10.68 -10.38 -2.63
N LEU A 243 -10.41 -11.63 -2.20
CA LEU A 243 -9.03 -12.08 -1.97
C LEU A 243 -8.26 -12.08 -3.30
N HIS A 244 -8.86 -12.65 -4.34
CA HIS A 244 -8.39 -12.50 -5.72
C HIS A 244 -8.76 -11.12 -6.25
N THR A 245 -7.77 -10.36 -6.69
CA THR A 245 -7.96 -8.97 -7.15
C THR A 245 -7.88 -8.94 -8.67
N PRO A 246 -8.97 -8.58 -9.39
CA PRO A 246 -8.92 -8.49 -10.84
C PRO A 246 -7.81 -7.56 -11.33
N GLY A 247 -7.03 -8.01 -12.30
CA GLY A 247 -5.93 -7.25 -12.91
C GLY A 247 -4.63 -7.25 -12.10
N LEU A 248 -4.60 -7.64 -10.83
CA LEU A 248 -3.34 -7.73 -10.07
C LEU A 248 -2.70 -9.10 -10.29
N GLU A 249 -1.57 -9.11 -10.98
CA GLU A 249 -0.84 -10.32 -11.37
C GLU A 249 0.50 -10.43 -10.63
N PHE A 250 1.22 -9.32 -10.42
CA PHE A 250 2.57 -9.34 -9.83
C PHE A 250 2.76 -8.36 -8.67
N LEU A 251 3.61 -8.75 -7.72
CA LEU A 251 4.19 -7.84 -6.73
C LEU A 251 5.70 -7.82 -6.94
N ILE A 252 6.28 -6.62 -7.07
CA ILE A 252 7.72 -6.47 -7.29
C ILE A 252 8.33 -5.52 -6.26
N ARG A 253 9.58 -5.79 -5.88
CA ARG A 253 10.35 -5.01 -4.91
C ARG A 253 11.52 -4.35 -5.62
N ARG A 254 11.57 -3.01 -5.64
CA ARG A 254 12.73 -2.27 -6.14
C ARG A 254 13.92 -2.50 -5.21
N LYS A 255 15.14 -2.42 -5.73
CA LYS A 255 16.36 -2.62 -4.94
C LYS A 255 16.60 -1.53 -3.90
N ASP A 256 17.09 -1.91 -2.72
CA ASP A 256 17.42 -1.00 -1.61
C ASP A 256 18.32 0.18 -2.03
N GLY A 257 17.97 1.37 -1.54
CA GLY A 257 18.61 2.63 -1.86
C GLY A 257 18.29 3.21 -3.25
N LEU A 258 17.46 2.54 -4.06
CA LEU A 258 16.99 3.08 -5.35
C LEU A 258 15.57 3.65 -5.21
N PRO A 259 15.37 4.97 -5.34
CA PRO A 259 14.04 5.54 -5.51
C PRO A 259 13.38 5.17 -6.85
N HIS A 260 12.06 5.36 -6.95
CA HIS A 260 11.31 5.12 -8.19
C HIS A 260 11.63 6.19 -9.25
N PRO A 261 11.88 5.83 -10.53
CA PRO A 261 12.39 6.77 -11.53
C PRO A 261 11.39 7.85 -11.96
N LEU A 262 10.08 7.58 -11.87
CA LEU A 262 9.02 8.57 -12.20
C LEU A 262 8.46 9.27 -10.97
N TYR A 263 8.61 8.66 -9.79
CA TYR A 263 7.97 9.09 -8.53
C TYR A 263 8.95 8.91 -7.37
N PRO A 264 10.08 9.65 -7.32
CA PRO A 264 11.21 9.31 -6.43
C PRO A 264 10.88 9.26 -4.93
N THR A 265 9.80 9.90 -4.51
CA THR A 265 9.35 9.95 -3.12
C THR A 265 8.23 8.95 -2.80
N ALA A 266 7.70 8.23 -3.79
CA ALA A 266 6.64 7.26 -3.56
C ALA A 266 7.21 6.06 -2.77
N PRO A 267 6.45 5.50 -1.80
CA PRO A 267 6.80 4.27 -1.08
C PRO A 267 6.33 3.01 -1.81
N ALA A 268 5.25 3.10 -2.58
CA ALA A 268 4.77 2.09 -3.51
C ALA A 268 4.06 2.78 -4.69
N VAL A 269 3.89 2.05 -5.79
CA VAL A 269 3.13 2.49 -6.97
C VAL A 269 2.36 1.31 -7.54
N ALA A 270 1.03 1.44 -7.60
CA ALA A 270 0.15 0.53 -8.32
C ALA A 270 0.12 0.86 -9.82
N TRP A 271 0.21 -0.17 -10.66
CA TRP A 271 0.02 -0.09 -12.10
C TRP A 271 -1.15 -0.98 -12.54
N PRO A 272 -2.42 -0.57 -12.29
CA PRO A 272 -3.58 -1.42 -12.55
C PRO A 272 -3.70 -1.93 -13.99
N LYS A 273 -3.23 -1.17 -14.96
CA LYS A 273 -3.29 -1.52 -16.40
C LYS A 273 -2.23 -2.54 -16.81
N GLU A 274 -1.05 -2.49 -16.21
CA GLU A 274 0.05 -3.42 -16.49
C GLU A 274 0.08 -4.62 -15.51
N GLY A 275 -0.72 -4.55 -14.45
CA GLY A 275 -1.02 -5.68 -13.60
C GLY A 275 -0.06 -5.91 -12.43
N TYR A 276 0.64 -4.88 -11.95
CA TYR A 276 1.58 -5.05 -10.84
C TYR A 276 1.60 -3.90 -9.84
N ILE A 277 2.05 -4.20 -8.62
CA ILE A 277 2.40 -3.18 -7.61
C ILE A 277 3.90 -3.25 -7.37
N GLU A 278 4.53 -2.09 -7.38
CA GLU A 278 5.94 -1.92 -7.08
C GLU A 278 6.13 -1.30 -5.70
N PHE A 279 6.95 -1.93 -4.85
CA PHE A 279 7.32 -1.42 -3.53
C PHE A 279 8.77 -0.96 -3.49
N MET A 280 9.00 0.18 -2.85
CA MET A 280 10.33 0.74 -2.58
C MET A 280 10.75 0.43 -1.15
N GLU A 281 12.06 0.50 -0.88
CA GLU A 281 12.61 0.39 0.48
C GLU A 281 11.95 1.32 1.49
N SER A 282 11.61 2.54 1.07
CA SER A 282 10.95 3.54 1.91
C SER A 282 9.58 3.11 2.45
N ALA A 283 8.90 2.16 1.78
CA ALA A 283 7.70 1.54 2.35
C ALA A 283 8.02 0.82 3.66
N PHE A 284 9.20 0.20 3.79
CA PHE A 284 9.55 -0.73 4.86
C PHE A 284 10.59 -0.18 5.85
N GLN A 285 11.26 0.93 5.55
CA GLN A 285 12.41 1.42 6.33
C GLN A 285 12.05 2.39 7.47
N ASP A 286 11.09 3.30 7.29
CA ASP A 286 10.90 4.44 8.22
C ASP A 286 9.51 4.50 8.86
N THR A 287 8.64 3.55 8.55
CA THR A 287 7.24 3.61 8.92
C THR A 287 6.82 2.41 9.78
N GLY A 288 5.83 2.62 10.65
CA GLY A 288 5.26 1.56 11.49
C GLY A 288 4.45 0.55 10.65
N PRO A 289 4.18 -0.67 11.15
CA PRO A 289 3.33 -1.66 10.51
C PRO A 289 1.96 -1.10 10.11
N ALA A 290 1.35 -0.22 10.91
CA ALA A 290 0.08 0.41 10.56
C ALA A 290 0.14 1.21 9.24
N TYR A 291 1.27 1.88 8.97
CA TYR A 291 1.48 2.60 7.71
C TYR A 291 1.63 1.63 6.54
N ILE A 292 2.44 0.58 6.69
CA ILE A 292 2.63 -0.46 5.67
C ILE A 292 1.31 -1.17 5.39
N HIS A 293 0.57 -1.51 6.44
CA HIS A 293 -0.74 -2.14 6.36
C HIS A 293 -1.73 -1.28 5.55
N ARG A 294 -1.82 0.02 5.86
CA ARG A 294 -2.60 0.98 5.06
C ARG A 294 -2.12 0.98 3.61
N LEU A 295 -0.80 1.11 3.39
CA LEU A 295 -0.22 1.24 2.05
C LEU A 295 -0.54 0.02 1.17
N ILE A 296 -0.39 -1.20 1.67
CA ILE A 296 -0.71 -2.43 0.92
C ILE A 296 -2.19 -2.43 0.50
N VAL A 297 -3.09 -2.08 1.41
CA VAL A 297 -4.54 -2.03 1.13
C VAL A 297 -4.86 -0.91 0.15
N HIS A 298 -4.19 0.24 0.26
CA HIS A 298 -4.31 1.39 -0.63
C HIS A 298 -3.90 1.01 -2.06
N GLU A 299 -2.71 0.45 -2.27
CA GLU A 299 -2.25 0.05 -3.61
C GLU A 299 -3.19 -1.00 -4.25
N LYS A 300 -3.68 -1.96 -3.46
CA LYS A 300 -4.68 -2.93 -3.93
C LYS A 300 -6.01 -2.26 -4.30
N ALA A 301 -6.41 -1.19 -3.62
CA ALA A 301 -7.68 -0.52 -3.88
C ALA A 301 -7.73 0.16 -5.26
N HIS A 302 -6.59 0.60 -5.82
CA HIS A 302 -6.53 1.09 -7.20
C HIS A 302 -6.93 0.02 -8.24
N PHE A 303 -6.64 -1.25 -7.98
CA PHE A 303 -7.09 -2.35 -8.83
C PHE A 303 -8.60 -2.58 -8.72
N LEU A 304 -9.18 -2.38 -7.53
CA LEU A 304 -10.64 -2.42 -7.37
C LEU A 304 -11.31 -1.28 -8.12
N TRP A 305 -10.73 -0.07 -8.06
CA TRP A 305 -11.19 1.08 -8.81
C TRP A 305 -11.16 0.84 -10.32
N GLU A 306 -10.04 0.36 -10.85
CA GLU A 306 -9.89 0.15 -12.30
C GLU A 306 -10.77 -0.99 -12.81
N HIS A 307 -10.78 -2.14 -12.12
CA HIS A 307 -11.29 -3.39 -12.69
C HIS A 307 -12.60 -3.89 -12.08
N LEU A 308 -12.98 -3.46 -10.88
CA LEU A 308 -14.17 -3.94 -10.18
C LEU A 308 -15.30 -2.92 -10.13
N PHE A 309 -14.99 -1.62 -10.02
CA PHE A 309 -15.98 -0.57 -9.83
C PHE A 309 -16.57 -0.10 -11.16
N ASP A 310 -17.90 -0.11 -11.26
CA ASP A 310 -18.60 0.46 -12.41
C ASP A 310 -18.59 2.01 -12.38
N GLU A 311 -18.85 2.62 -13.53
CA GLU A 311 -18.87 4.08 -13.65
C GLU A 311 -19.89 4.74 -12.72
N LYS A 312 -21.02 4.08 -12.43
CA LYS A 312 -22.03 4.67 -11.54
C LYS A 312 -21.52 4.75 -10.10
N LEU A 313 -20.85 3.70 -9.61
CA LEU A 313 -20.22 3.68 -8.30
C LEU A 313 -19.14 4.76 -8.19
N LYS A 314 -18.30 4.90 -9.22
CA LYS A 314 -17.28 5.96 -9.29
C LYS A 314 -17.91 7.35 -9.25
N GLN A 315 -18.96 7.61 -10.03
CA GLN A 315 -19.66 8.90 -10.01
C GLN A 315 -20.31 9.20 -8.67
N ASP A 316 -20.94 8.21 -8.04
CA ASP A 316 -21.55 8.40 -6.72
C ASP A 316 -20.50 8.73 -5.64
N TRP A 317 -19.29 8.17 -5.77
CA TRP A 317 -18.16 8.52 -4.91
C TRP A 317 -17.65 9.95 -5.16
N ILE A 318 -17.51 10.34 -6.44
CA ILE A 318 -17.14 11.70 -6.86
C ILE A 318 -18.12 12.73 -6.27
N GLU A 319 -19.43 12.50 -6.43
CA GLU A 319 -20.48 13.35 -5.86
C GLU A 319 -20.40 13.38 -4.33
N LEU A 320 -20.22 12.22 -3.69
CA LEU A 320 -20.11 12.13 -2.23
C LEU A 320 -18.89 12.88 -1.69
N GLY A 321 -17.75 12.82 -2.38
CA GLY A 321 -16.53 13.52 -2.02
C GLY A 321 -16.55 15.01 -2.38
N GLY A 322 -17.61 15.51 -3.03
CA GLY A 322 -17.67 16.89 -3.52
C GLY A 322 -16.63 17.18 -4.60
N TRP A 323 -16.15 16.15 -5.29
CA TRP A 323 -15.12 16.25 -6.31
C TRP A 323 -15.68 16.83 -7.60
N TYR A 324 -14.96 17.79 -8.18
CA TYR A 324 -15.28 18.40 -9.45
C TYR A 324 -14.00 18.66 -10.24
N ARG A 325 -14.12 18.79 -11.55
CA ARG A 325 -12.99 19.23 -12.37
C ARG A 325 -12.95 20.75 -12.39
N ASN A 326 -11.82 21.34 -12.06
CA ASN A 326 -11.66 22.79 -12.06
C ASN A 326 -11.69 23.31 -13.51
N PRO A 327 -12.67 24.13 -13.91
CA PRO A 327 -12.74 24.68 -15.27
C PRO A 327 -11.63 25.71 -15.56
N ASP A 328 -11.02 26.30 -14.52
CA ASP A 328 -9.94 27.29 -14.60
C ASP A 328 -8.56 26.70 -14.31
N ALA A 329 -8.46 25.40 -14.01
CA ALA A 329 -7.19 24.70 -14.16
C ALA A 329 -6.82 24.83 -15.64
N ALA A 330 -5.71 25.53 -15.93
CA ALA A 330 -5.23 25.72 -17.29
C ALA A 330 -5.37 24.39 -18.05
N PRO A 331 -6.08 24.36 -19.19
CA PRO A 331 -6.49 23.09 -19.77
C PRO A 331 -5.26 22.27 -20.15
N SER A 332 -4.99 21.21 -19.38
CA SER A 332 -4.30 20.02 -19.89
C SER A 332 -5.28 19.26 -20.79
N GLY A 333 -5.66 19.89 -21.89
CA GLY A 333 -6.66 19.38 -22.81
C GLY A 333 -6.87 20.34 -23.97
N LYS A 334 -6.10 20.14 -25.05
CA LYS A 334 -6.44 20.71 -26.37
C LYS A 334 -7.89 20.35 -26.70
N ALA A 335 -8.67 21.36 -27.07
CA ALA A 335 -10.00 21.17 -27.63
C ALA A 335 -9.97 20.15 -28.77
N VAL A 336 -10.93 19.22 -28.77
CA VAL A 336 -11.13 18.26 -29.87
C VAL A 336 -11.66 19.04 -31.07
N ALA A 337 -10.75 19.52 -31.91
CA ALA A 337 -11.02 19.81 -33.31
C ALA A 337 -10.90 18.50 -34.08
N VAL A 338 -11.88 18.21 -34.93
CA VAL A 338 -11.78 17.15 -35.94
C VAL A 338 -10.61 17.52 -36.84
N LEU A 339 -9.52 16.75 -36.85
CA LEU A 339 -8.32 17.05 -37.63
C LEU A 339 -8.13 16.00 -38.73
N ASP A 340 -8.00 16.48 -39.97
CA ASP A 340 -7.46 15.71 -41.10
C ASP A 340 -5.96 15.42 -40.90
N ALA A 341 -5.34 14.65 -41.81
CA ALA A 341 -3.90 14.38 -41.80
C ALA A 341 -3.07 15.68 -41.69
N PRO A 342 -1.95 15.67 -40.93
CA PRO A 342 -1.19 16.89 -40.64
C PRO A 342 -0.58 17.50 -41.92
N PRO A 343 -0.29 18.82 -41.96
CA PRO A 343 0.45 19.42 -43.08
C PRO A 343 1.91 18.92 -43.09
N PRO A 344 2.61 18.97 -44.25
CA PRO A 344 3.99 18.50 -44.33
C PRO A 344 4.98 19.39 -43.53
N PRO A 345 6.08 18.83 -43.00
CA PRO A 345 7.05 19.57 -42.18
C PRO A 345 7.81 20.64 -42.97
N THR A 346 8.18 21.74 -42.30
CA THR A 346 8.92 22.86 -42.89
C THR A 346 10.32 23.03 -42.28
N ASN A 347 11.17 23.87 -42.90
CA ASN A 347 12.52 24.21 -42.39
C ASN A 347 13.46 23.01 -42.15
N LEU A 348 13.45 22.07 -43.10
CA LEU A 348 14.28 20.87 -43.05
C LEU A 348 15.76 21.25 -43.15
N ARG A 349 16.56 20.78 -42.19
CA ARG A 349 17.99 21.05 -42.05
C ARG A 349 18.70 19.84 -41.46
N PHE A 350 20.03 19.80 -41.54
CA PHE A 350 20.81 18.76 -40.89
C PHE A 350 21.96 19.38 -40.09
N SER A 351 22.49 18.61 -39.15
CA SER A 351 23.49 19.03 -38.16
C SER A 351 24.17 17.79 -37.58
N ALA A 352 25.14 17.96 -36.67
CA ALA A 352 25.85 16.86 -36.01
C ALA A 352 26.32 15.79 -37.01
N LEU A 353 26.95 16.25 -38.08
CA LEU A 353 27.47 15.41 -39.15
C LEU A 353 28.77 14.76 -38.67
N THR A 354 28.81 13.43 -38.65
CA THR A 354 30.05 12.66 -38.41
C THR A 354 30.40 11.86 -39.67
N ASP A 355 31.42 11.01 -39.59
CA ASP A 355 31.76 10.04 -40.62
C ASP A 355 30.68 8.94 -40.80
N SER A 356 29.87 8.71 -39.76
CA SER A 356 28.96 7.56 -39.67
C SER A 356 27.55 7.91 -39.23
N SER A 357 27.25 9.18 -39.01
CA SER A 357 25.92 9.63 -38.63
C SER A 357 25.62 11.07 -39.07
N CYS A 358 24.34 11.41 -39.13
CA CYS A 358 23.90 12.77 -39.34
C CYS A 358 22.53 13.00 -38.70
N ARG A 359 22.37 14.13 -38.01
CA ARG A 359 21.09 14.53 -37.44
C ARG A 359 20.32 15.41 -38.40
N VAL A 360 19.17 14.95 -38.84
CA VAL A 360 18.21 15.67 -39.68
C VAL A 360 17.10 16.26 -38.81
N ARG A 361 16.66 17.49 -39.09
CA ARG A 361 15.72 18.28 -38.27
C ARG A 361 14.71 19.02 -39.14
N TRP A 362 13.53 19.29 -38.60
CA TRP A 362 12.45 20.08 -39.23
C TRP A 362 11.72 20.91 -38.16
N ASP A 363 10.73 21.71 -38.56
CA ASP A 363 9.85 22.43 -37.65
C ASP A 363 8.51 21.69 -37.51
N ALA A 364 7.81 21.89 -36.38
CA ALA A 364 6.59 21.18 -36.05
C ALA A 364 5.47 21.43 -37.07
N SER A 365 4.85 20.36 -37.53
CA SER A 365 3.59 20.36 -38.27
C SER A 365 2.41 20.38 -37.32
N GLU A 366 1.47 21.28 -37.56
CA GLU A 366 0.28 21.45 -36.71
C GLU A 366 -0.58 20.17 -36.72
N GLY A 367 -0.89 19.63 -35.54
CA GLY A 367 -1.71 18.42 -35.40
C GLY A 367 -0.97 17.09 -35.62
N ALA A 368 0.35 17.12 -35.87
CA ALA A 368 1.16 15.90 -35.95
C ALA A 368 1.42 15.31 -34.56
N THR A 369 1.14 14.02 -34.37
CA THR A 369 1.54 13.27 -33.18
C THR A 369 2.89 12.57 -33.38
N ASP A 370 3.32 12.38 -34.64
CA ASP A 370 4.59 11.76 -34.98
C ASP A 370 5.15 12.22 -36.33
N TYR A 371 6.33 11.72 -36.70
CA TYR A 371 6.94 11.91 -38.01
C TYR A 371 7.59 10.61 -38.49
N ASP A 372 7.66 10.40 -39.81
CA ASP A 372 8.49 9.36 -40.42
C ASP A 372 9.68 9.99 -41.11
N VAL A 373 10.87 9.38 -40.97
CA VAL A 373 12.09 9.82 -41.67
C VAL A 373 12.60 8.72 -42.58
N ASN A 374 12.95 9.12 -43.80
CA ASN A 374 13.44 8.22 -44.83
C ASN A 374 14.74 8.77 -45.42
N TYR A 375 15.72 7.92 -45.66
CA TYR A 375 17.01 8.34 -46.22
C TYR A 375 17.57 7.31 -47.20
N LYS A 376 18.55 7.74 -47.99
CA LYS A 376 19.31 6.87 -48.89
C LYS A 376 20.61 7.50 -49.32
N GLU A 377 21.57 6.68 -49.69
CA GLU A 377 22.73 7.09 -50.48
C GLU A 377 22.24 7.72 -51.81
N LEU A 378 22.98 8.70 -52.34
CA LEU A 378 22.63 9.36 -53.60
C LEU A 378 22.63 8.34 -54.76
N GLY A 379 21.44 7.87 -55.16
CA GLY A 379 21.25 6.80 -56.16
C GLY A 379 20.93 5.41 -55.59
N GLY A 380 20.90 5.26 -54.26
CA GLY A 380 20.56 4.02 -53.55
C GLY A 380 19.05 3.79 -53.36
N LYS A 381 18.72 2.80 -52.51
CA LYS A 381 17.33 2.48 -52.08
C LYS A 381 17.00 3.20 -50.77
N TRP A 382 15.72 3.56 -50.61
CA TRP A 382 15.18 4.22 -49.42
C TRP A 382 15.09 3.28 -48.21
N THR A 383 15.48 3.77 -47.04
CA THR A 383 15.38 3.10 -45.73
C THR A 383 14.25 3.74 -44.91
N ASN A 384 13.14 3.01 -44.72
CA ASN A 384 12.00 3.50 -43.92
C ASN A 384 12.27 3.26 -42.43
N GLU A 385 12.49 4.33 -41.67
CA GLU A 385 12.57 4.26 -40.20
C GLU A 385 11.39 5.02 -39.59
N PRO A 386 10.42 4.33 -38.96
CA PRO A 386 9.33 5.00 -38.26
C PRO A 386 9.91 5.64 -37.00
N HIS A 387 9.74 6.96 -36.88
CA HIS A 387 10.12 7.67 -35.66
C HIS A 387 8.91 7.66 -34.71
N LYS A 388 9.18 7.69 -33.39
CA LYS A 388 8.13 7.73 -32.37
C LYS A 388 8.34 8.85 -31.36
N GLY A 389 7.39 9.77 -31.31
CA GLY A 389 7.35 10.92 -30.39
C GLY A 389 7.48 12.28 -31.10
N ILE A 390 7.07 13.36 -30.41
CA ILE A 390 6.97 14.73 -30.97
C ILE A 390 8.33 15.42 -31.29
N ARG A 391 9.43 14.65 -31.41
CA ARG A 391 10.75 15.20 -31.70
C ARG A 391 10.80 15.71 -33.14
N LEU A 392 11.34 16.91 -33.30
CA LEU A 392 11.45 17.58 -34.60
C LEU A 392 12.78 17.27 -35.29
N TYR A 393 13.36 16.11 -34.99
CA TYR A 393 14.60 15.63 -35.54
C TYR A 393 14.72 14.11 -35.48
N SER A 394 15.52 13.53 -36.38
CA SER A 394 15.97 12.14 -36.34
C SER A 394 17.48 12.10 -36.57
N THR A 395 18.19 11.25 -35.83
CA THR A 395 19.61 11.01 -36.09
C THR A 395 19.75 9.70 -36.85
N ILE A 396 20.30 9.79 -38.06
CA ILE A 396 20.53 8.64 -38.92
C ILE A 396 21.92 8.10 -38.60
N TYR A 397 22.01 6.83 -38.23
CA TYR A 397 23.24 6.15 -37.85
C TYR A 397 23.68 5.12 -38.89
N ASN A 398 24.88 4.56 -38.70
CA ASN A 398 25.49 3.54 -39.58
C ASN A 398 25.66 4.00 -41.04
N LEU A 399 25.87 5.29 -41.23
CA LEU A 399 26.18 5.88 -42.53
C LEU A 399 27.63 5.55 -42.92
N LYS A 400 27.88 5.45 -44.22
CA LYS A 400 29.25 5.31 -44.74
C LYS A 400 29.99 6.66 -44.69
N PRO A 401 31.29 6.70 -44.34
CA PRO A 401 32.13 7.90 -44.44
C PRO A 401 32.19 8.47 -45.86
N SER A 402 32.42 9.78 -45.97
CA SER A 402 32.56 10.53 -47.23
C SER A 402 31.43 10.29 -48.25
N THR A 403 30.23 9.97 -47.79
CA THR A 403 29.12 9.52 -48.65
C THR A 403 27.95 10.51 -48.56
N THR A 404 27.45 10.94 -49.72
CA THR A 404 26.30 11.85 -49.79
C THR A 404 24.98 11.12 -49.66
N TYR A 405 24.14 11.56 -48.74
CA TYR A 405 22.79 11.05 -48.49
C TYR A 405 21.73 12.08 -48.86
N ARG A 406 20.60 11.56 -49.34
CA ARG A 406 19.34 12.29 -49.51
C ARG A 406 18.34 11.77 -48.49
N TRP A 407 17.55 12.66 -47.92
CA TRP A 407 16.56 12.31 -46.91
C TRP A 407 15.26 13.08 -47.09
N ALA A 408 14.20 12.56 -46.49
CA ALA A 408 12.86 13.15 -46.47
C ALA A 408 12.20 12.88 -45.11
N VAL A 409 11.24 13.73 -44.75
CA VAL A 409 10.39 13.56 -43.58
C VAL A 409 8.93 13.84 -43.94
N ARG A 410 8.00 13.16 -43.27
CA ARG A 410 6.56 13.46 -43.29
C ARG A 410 6.00 13.42 -41.87
N ALA A 411 4.98 14.23 -41.59
CA ALA A 411 4.19 14.20 -40.36
C ALA A 411 3.11 13.11 -40.38
N GLU A 412 2.75 12.59 -39.20
CA GLU A 412 1.71 11.59 -38.93
C GLU A 412 0.81 12.02 -37.75
N ASN A 413 -0.46 11.66 -37.81
CA ASN A 413 -1.37 11.59 -36.67
C ASN A 413 -2.19 10.28 -36.72
N PRO A 414 -3.02 9.94 -35.71
CA PRO A 414 -3.83 8.71 -35.73
C PRO A 414 -4.77 8.59 -36.95
N ASP A 415 -5.05 9.69 -37.64
CA ASP A 415 -5.99 9.79 -38.76
C ASP A 415 -5.32 9.82 -40.15
N GLY A 416 -3.99 9.98 -40.26
CA GLY A 416 -3.26 9.88 -41.53
C GLY A 416 -1.86 10.50 -41.59
N TYR A 417 -1.29 10.53 -42.82
CA TYR A 417 0.06 11.02 -43.11
C TYR A 417 0.06 12.22 -44.04
N SER A 418 1.00 13.14 -43.83
CA SER A 418 1.35 14.20 -44.79
C SER A 418 2.20 13.68 -45.97
N ASP A 419 2.37 14.52 -47.01
CA ASP A 419 3.32 14.27 -48.10
C ASP A 419 4.79 14.29 -47.62
N TRP A 420 5.66 13.51 -48.27
CA TRP A 420 7.10 13.53 -48.00
C TRP A 420 7.76 14.82 -48.50
N VAL A 421 8.45 15.52 -47.60
CA VAL A 421 9.26 16.71 -47.93
C VAL A 421 10.74 16.36 -47.86
N PHE A 422 11.50 16.74 -48.89
CA PHE A 422 12.94 16.45 -48.97
C PHE A 422 13.77 17.54 -48.30
N GLY A 423 14.67 17.12 -47.42
CA GLY A 423 15.65 18.01 -46.82
C GLY A 423 16.88 18.22 -47.71
N PRO A 424 17.76 19.16 -47.35
CA PRO A 424 19.04 19.35 -48.04
C PRO A 424 19.91 18.10 -47.90
N ASN A 425 20.58 17.71 -48.99
CA ASN A 425 21.52 16.59 -48.97
C ASN A 425 22.70 16.91 -48.05
N PHE A 426 23.23 15.88 -47.38
CA PHE A 426 24.43 15.99 -46.56
C PHE A 426 25.45 14.93 -46.98
N THR A 427 26.73 15.19 -46.76
CA THR A 427 27.83 14.25 -47.03
C THR A 427 28.55 14.00 -45.72
N THR A 428 28.62 12.76 -45.25
CA THR A 428 29.33 12.39 -44.02
C THR A 428 30.81 12.77 -44.09
N LEU A 429 31.42 13.00 -42.93
CA LEU A 429 32.83 13.36 -42.82
C LEU A 429 33.74 12.20 -43.24
N GLU A 430 35.02 12.48 -43.46
CA GLU A 430 36.04 11.45 -43.66
C GLU A 430 36.29 10.70 -42.34
N ASP A 431 36.62 9.40 -42.42
CA ASP A 431 36.97 8.56 -41.27
C ASP A 431 38.34 8.98 -40.72
N GLU A 432 38.37 9.57 -39.52
CA GLU A 432 39.57 10.14 -38.89
C GLU A 432 40.42 9.11 -38.10
N SER A 433 40.27 7.80 -38.33
CA SER A 433 41.14 6.78 -37.70
C SER A 433 42.58 6.69 -38.28
N ALA A 434 43.18 7.82 -38.69
CA ALA A 434 44.58 7.92 -39.09
C ALA A 434 45.30 9.24 -38.66
N VAL A 435 45.83 9.22 -37.43
CA VAL A 435 47.04 9.93 -36.90
C VAL A 435 46.98 11.48 -36.68
N PRO A 436 47.89 12.13 -35.88
CA PRO A 436 47.76 12.41 -34.45
C PRO A 436 47.88 13.91 -34.03
N SER A 437 47.31 14.23 -32.86
CA SER A 437 47.63 15.27 -31.84
C SER A 437 48.46 16.53 -32.19
N THR A 438 47.89 17.72 -31.94
CA THR A 438 48.59 18.90 -31.34
C THR A 438 47.60 19.91 -30.70
N VAL A 439 48.16 20.71 -29.79
CA VAL A 439 47.59 21.51 -28.68
C VAL A 439 47.12 22.94 -29.07
N SER A 440 46.36 23.56 -28.14
CA SER A 440 46.06 25.01 -27.92
C SER A 440 44.76 25.50 -28.57
N GLY A 441 43.90 26.31 -27.94
CA GLY A 441 43.87 26.99 -26.65
C GLY A 441 42.75 28.05 -26.71
N ASP A 442 42.12 28.27 -25.55
CA ASP A 442 41.34 29.43 -25.12
C ASP A 442 40.00 29.84 -25.80
N SER A 443 38.96 29.71 -24.96
CA SER A 443 38.07 30.76 -24.46
C SER A 443 36.83 31.22 -25.24
N GLU A 444 35.75 31.27 -24.45
CA GLU A 444 34.62 32.21 -24.40
C GLU A 444 33.22 31.63 -24.60
N LEU A 445 32.42 31.96 -23.59
CA LEU A 445 31.04 31.63 -23.28
C LEU A 445 30.08 32.40 -24.19
N GLU A 446 28.86 31.85 -24.34
CA GLU A 446 27.55 32.51 -24.38
C GLU A 446 26.55 31.38 -24.73
N ASP A 447 25.92 30.75 -23.73
CA ASP A 447 24.65 31.15 -23.11
C ASP A 447 23.50 31.33 -24.13
N GLU A 448 22.55 30.40 -24.13
CA GLU A 448 21.18 30.69 -23.68
C GLU A 448 20.18 29.58 -24.05
N SER A 449 19.40 29.23 -23.02
CA SER A 449 17.98 28.85 -23.03
C SER A 449 17.60 27.38 -23.18
N ALA A 450 17.50 26.78 -21.99
CA ALA A 450 16.76 25.59 -21.64
C ALA A 450 15.29 25.60 -22.13
N VAL A 451 14.79 24.41 -22.47
CA VAL A 451 13.35 24.12 -22.63
C VAL A 451 12.92 23.31 -21.40
N PRO A 452 11.84 23.71 -20.69
CA PRO A 452 11.52 23.20 -19.36
C PRO A 452 10.93 21.79 -19.36
N SER A 453 11.36 21.02 -18.36
CA SER A 453 10.75 19.77 -17.88
C SER A 453 9.36 20.04 -17.30
N THR A 454 8.33 19.31 -17.76
CA THR A 454 6.98 19.40 -17.21
C THR A 454 6.84 18.58 -15.92
N VAL A 455 6.92 19.31 -14.80
CA VAL A 455 5.99 19.35 -13.65
C VAL A 455 5.33 18.03 -13.20
N SER A 456 5.76 17.55 -12.04
CA SER A 456 4.91 16.82 -11.09
C SER A 456 4.20 17.85 -10.19
N GLY A 457 2.87 17.91 -10.28
CA GLY A 457 2.02 18.83 -9.51
C GLY A 457 0.71 19.06 -10.26
N ASP A 458 -0.40 18.49 -9.77
CA ASP A 458 -1.76 18.60 -10.29
C ASP A 458 -1.95 18.42 -11.81
N SER A 459 -1.61 17.24 -12.33
CA SER A 459 -1.88 16.90 -13.74
C SER A 459 -3.35 16.57 -14.04
N ASP A 460 -4.16 16.25 -13.02
CA ASP A 460 -5.41 15.54 -13.25
C ASP A 460 -6.64 16.45 -13.27
N GLY A 461 -6.51 17.71 -12.84
CA GLY A 461 -7.55 18.75 -12.91
C GLY A 461 -8.72 18.60 -11.93
N TRP A 462 -8.56 17.81 -10.86
CA TRP A 462 -9.59 17.59 -9.83
C TRP A 462 -9.46 18.57 -8.66
N SER A 463 -10.58 18.92 -8.05
CA SER A 463 -10.68 19.72 -6.82
C SER A 463 -11.92 19.27 -6.04
N THR A 464 -12.02 19.61 -4.75
CA THR A 464 -13.18 19.25 -3.91
C THR A 464 -13.74 20.46 -3.17
N THR A 465 -15.05 20.46 -2.89
CA THR A 465 -15.70 21.45 -2.02
C THR A 465 -15.67 21.08 -0.54
N LYS A 466 -15.13 19.90 -0.20
CA LYS A 466 -15.09 19.37 1.17
C LYS A 466 -13.68 19.54 1.76
N GLN A 467 -13.59 19.93 3.03
CA GLN A 467 -12.32 20.26 3.70
C GLN A 467 -11.97 19.36 4.90
N THR A 468 -12.97 18.71 5.50
CA THR A 468 -12.82 17.97 6.78
C THR A 468 -13.23 16.50 6.68
N GLU A 469 -13.76 16.07 5.54
CA GLU A 469 -14.29 14.72 5.30
C GLU A 469 -13.28 13.78 4.62
N PHE A 470 -11.99 13.98 4.91
CA PHE A 470 -10.89 13.19 4.36
C PHE A 470 -10.09 12.56 5.51
N VAL A 471 -9.61 11.34 5.26
CA VAL A 471 -8.81 10.57 6.24
C VAL A 471 -7.35 11.01 6.29
N SER A 472 -6.86 11.61 5.22
CA SER A 472 -5.49 12.12 5.10
C SER A 472 -5.43 13.33 4.17
N ALA A 473 -4.37 14.15 4.32
CA ALA A 473 -4.08 15.25 3.40
C ALA A 473 -3.85 14.74 1.97
N TYR A 474 -3.25 13.55 1.82
CA TYR A 474 -3.00 12.91 0.53
C TYR A 474 -4.31 12.57 -0.21
N ALA A 475 -5.30 12.01 0.50
CA ALA A 475 -6.63 11.73 -0.06
C ALA A 475 -7.32 12.99 -0.61
N HIS A 476 -7.15 14.13 0.07
CA HIS A 476 -7.75 15.41 -0.32
C HIS A 476 -7.01 16.09 -1.48
N ALA A 477 -5.68 15.93 -1.57
CA ALA A 477 -4.85 16.67 -2.52
C ALA A 477 -4.88 16.14 -3.96
N LYS A 478 -5.30 14.89 -4.18
CA LYS A 478 -5.03 14.19 -5.45
C LYS A 478 -6.23 14.13 -6.36
N ASN A 479 -7.04 13.09 -6.24
CA ASN A 479 -8.17 12.83 -7.13
C ASN A 479 -9.16 11.84 -6.44
N PRO A 480 -10.33 11.59 -7.04
CA PRO A 480 -11.34 10.70 -6.45
C PRO A 480 -10.91 9.24 -6.26
N ASP A 481 -9.99 8.74 -7.09
CA ASP A 481 -9.45 7.37 -6.98
C ASP A 481 -8.55 7.25 -5.74
N GLU A 482 -7.63 8.19 -5.55
CA GLU A 482 -6.76 8.28 -4.38
C GLU A 482 -7.56 8.43 -3.07
N ASP A 483 -8.63 9.24 -3.09
CA ASP A 483 -9.57 9.35 -1.97
C ASP A 483 -10.28 8.04 -1.65
N MET A 484 -10.71 7.30 -2.68
CA MET A 484 -11.32 5.99 -2.53
C MET A 484 -10.32 4.98 -1.95
N ALA A 485 -9.12 4.91 -2.52
CA ALA A 485 -8.07 4.00 -2.10
C ALA A 485 -7.68 4.23 -0.64
N GLU A 486 -7.48 5.49 -0.26
CA GLU A 486 -7.26 5.89 1.13
C GLU A 486 -8.41 5.52 2.06
N SER A 487 -9.64 5.82 1.65
CA SER A 487 -10.81 5.54 2.47
C SER A 487 -11.01 4.03 2.67
N ILE A 488 -10.79 3.19 1.65
CA ILE A 488 -10.84 1.73 1.78
C ILE A 488 -9.73 1.23 2.71
N ALA A 489 -8.52 1.76 2.60
CA ALA A 489 -7.42 1.40 3.48
C ALA A 489 -7.77 1.66 4.95
N PHE A 490 -8.23 2.88 5.27
CA PHE A 490 -8.67 3.22 6.62
C PHE A 490 -9.89 2.42 7.06
N TYR A 491 -10.85 2.12 6.17
CA TYR A 491 -12.02 1.29 6.50
C TYR A 491 -11.61 -0.08 7.07
N ILE A 492 -10.52 -0.67 6.58
CA ILE A 492 -10.02 -1.97 7.04
C ILE A 492 -9.11 -1.82 8.27
N VAL A 493 -8.09 -0.96 8.20
CA VAL A 493 -7.02 -0.93 9.24
C VAL A 493 -7.37 -0.07 10.45
N ASN A 494 -8.14 0.99 10.26
CA ASN A 494 -8.53 1.96 11.29
C ASN A 494 -9.89 2.62 10.96
N PRO A 495 -10.99 1.84 11.04
CA PRO A 495 -12.33 2.27 10.61
C PRO A 495 -12.85 3.48 11.38
N ASP A 496 -12.40 3.67 12.63
CA ASP A 496 -12.85 4.78 13.47
C ASP A 496 -12.35 6.13 12.92
N LYS A 497 -11.16 6.17 12.30
CA LYS A 497 -10.66 7.37 11.61
C LYS A 497 -11.54 7.77 10.43
N LEU A 498 -11.95 6.81 9.61
CA LEU A 498 -12.87 7.11 8.50
C LEU A 498 -14.25 7.51 9.03
N ARG A 499 -14.78 6.78 10.01
CA ARG A 499 -16.12 7.04 10.58
C ARG A 499 -16.19 8.40 11.25
N SER A 500 -15.12 8.84 11.93
CA SER A 500 -15.07 10.14 12.59
C SER A 500 -14.94 11.31 11.61
N ARG A 501 -14.26 11.12 10.47
CA ARG A 501 -14.09 12.13 9.42
C ARG A 501 -15.30 12.22 8.47
N SER A 502 -15.82 11.09 8.02
CA SER A 502 -17.01 11.05 7.14
C SER A 502 -17.82 9.76 7.37
N PRO A 503 -18.88 9.83 8.18
CA PRO A 503 -19.84 8.73 8.33
C PRO A 503 -20.43 8.28 6.99
N ALA A 504 -20.64 9.22 6.05
CA ALA A 504 -21.20 8.92 4.75
C ALA A 504 -20.25 8.10 3.86
N LYS A 505 -18.94 8.42 3.83
CA LYS A 505 -17.93 7.59 3.14
C LYS A 505 -17.78 6.22 3.81
N TYR A 506 -17.81 6.18 5.14
CA TYR A 506 -17.82 4.92 5.90
C TYR A 506 -18.98 4.02 5.49
N GLU A 507 -20.22 4.54 5.49
CA GLU A 507 -21.42 3.81 5.08
C GLU A 507 -21.40 3.42 3.60
N PHE A 508 -20.85 4.27 2.73
CA PHE A 508 -20.69 3.97 1.30
C PHE A 508 -19.81 2.73 1.10
N ILE A 509 -18.61 2.72 1.70
CA ILE A 509 -17.68 1.59 1.60
C ILE A 509 -18.31 0.36 2.24
N GLN A 510 -18.87 0.48 3.44
CA GLN A 510 -19.55 -0.61 4.12
C GLN A 510 -20.60 -1.27 3.23
N ASN A 511 -21.54 -0.49 2.70
CA ASN A 511 -22.75 -1.04 2.09
C ASN A 511 -22.56 -1.40 0.62
N ARG A 512 -21.80 -0.60 -0.14
CA ARG A 512 -21.69 -0.73 -1.60
C ARG A 512 -20.45 -1.49 -2.05
N ILE A 513 -19.36 -1.45 -1.27
CA ILE A 513 -18.10 -2.09 -1.61
C ILE A 513 -17.92 -3.36 -0.77
N MET A 514 -18.02 -3.26 0.55
CA MET A 514 -17.75 -4.37 1.48
C MET A 514 -18.99 -5.23 1.78
N HIS A 515 -20.12 -4.96 1.12
CA HIS A 515 -21.37 -5.71 1.20
C HIS A 515 -21.90 -5.94 2.63
N GLY A 516 -21.75 -4.93 3.47
CA GLY A 516 -22.14 -4.91 4.87
C GLY A 516 -21.08 -5.48 5.82
N THR A 517 -19.96 -6.02 5.32
CA THR A 517 -18.82 -6.42 6.15
C THR A 517 -18.30 -5.21 6.90
N ARG A 518 -18.12 -5.34 8.22
CA ARG A 518 -17.60 -4.28 9.09
C ARG A 518 -16.27 -4.70 9.69
N TYR A 519 -15.42 -3.72 9.94
CA TYR A 519 -14.15 -3.90 10.64
C TYR A 519 -14.18 -3.14 11.96
N ILE A 520 -13.49 -3.69 12.95
CA ILE A 520 -13.22 -3.07 14.25
C ILE A 520 -11.71 -3.20 14.48
N SER A 521 -11.05 -2.10 14.81
CA SER A 521 -9.63 -2.11 15.17
C SER A 521 -9.52 -1.93 16.69
N GLN A 522 -9.22 -3.01 17.40
CA GLN A 522 -9.19 -3.03 18.87
C GLN A 522 -7.76 -3.07 19.40
N ILE A 523 -7.49 -2.38 20.49
CA ILE A 523 -6.20 -2.43 21.18
C ILE A 523 -6.30 -3.40 22.35
N ARG A 524 -5.19 -4.09 22.65
CA ARG A 524 -5.05 -4.97 23.82
C ARG A 524 -5.55 -4.27 25.10
N ALA A 525 -6.44 -4.92 25.85
CA ALA A 525 -7.18 -4.26 26.92
C ALA A 525 -6.29 -3.70 28.05
N ASP A 526 -5.20 -4.38 28.39
CA ASP A 526 -4.20 -3.95 29.37
C ASP A 526 -3.31 -2.78 28.88
N LEU A 527 -3.38 -2.44 27.59
CA LEU A 527 -2.73 -1.29 26.97
C LEU A 527 -3.72 -0.16 26.66
N THR A 528 -4.92 -0.22 27.24
CA THR A 528 -5.93 0.85 27.13
C THR A 528 -6.12 1.59 28.45
N PHE A 529 -6.58 2.83 28.37
CA PHE A 529 -6.93 3.66 29.52
C PHE A 529 -8.10 4.59 29.18
N GLN A 530 -8.77 5.10 30.21
CA GLN A 530 -9.91 6.00 30.04
C GLN A 530 -9.47 7.46 30.15
N VAL A 531 -9.89 8.27 29.18
CA VAL A 531 -9.82 9.73 29.24
C VAL A 531 -11.21 10.27 29.56
N TYR A 532 -11.28 11.21 30.51
CA TYR A 532 -12.52 11.83 30.94
C TYR A 532 -12.54 13.30 30.53
N ASN A 533 -13.62 13.70 29.86
CA ASN A 533 -13.90 15.09 29.50
C ASN A 533 -15.42 15.31 29.61
N LEU A 534 -15.83 16.20 30.52
CA LEU A 534 -17.25 16.49 30.77
C LEU A 534 -17.89 17.37 29.69
N TYR A 535 -17.07 18.10 28.94
CA TYR A 535 -17.51 19.04 27.90
C TYR A 535 -16.67 18.82 26.63
N PRO A 536 -16.84 17.67 25.96
CA PRO A 536 -16.08 17.39 24.74
C PRO A 536 -16.66 18.20 23.57
N ASP A 537 -15.99 19.28 23.23
CA ASP A 537 -16.27 20.01 22.00
C ASP A 537 -15.26 19.55 20.93
N VAL A 538 -15.75 18.81 19.93
CA VAL A 538 -14.96 18.44 18.76
C VAL A 538 -15.09 19.56 17.76
N VAL A 539 -14.17 20.52 17.81
CA VAL A 539 -14.14 21.63 16.87
C VAL A 539 -12.87 21.55 16.05
N TYR A 540 -13.04 21.57 14.73
CA TYR A 540 -11.91 21.62 13.81
C TYR A 540 -11.27 23.01 13.87
N PRO A 541 -9.96 23.14 13.54
CA PRO A 541 -9.37 24.44 13.30
C PRO A 541 -10.28 25.33 12.44
N GLY A 542 -10.35 26.63 12.75
CA GLY A 542 -11.09 27.58 11.95
C GLY A 542 -10.63 27.57 10.49
N ARG A 543 -11.54 27.82 9.55
CA ARG A 543 -11.17 27.96 8.13
C ARG A 543 -10.29 29.19 7.90
N ILE A 544 -9.43 29.17 6.90
CA ILE A 544 -8.64 30.35 6.52
C ILE A 544 -9.59 31.44 6.01
N ILE A 545 -9.49 32.64 6.59
CA ILE A 545 -10.25 33.82 6.16
C ILE A 545 -9.33 34.93 5.63
N ARG A 546 -8.03 34.86 5.93
CA ARG A 546 -7.02 35.77 5.40
C ARG A 546 -5.69 35.02 5.25
N VAL A 547 -5.02 35.29 4.13
CA VAL A 547 -3.64 34.91 3.86
C VAL A 547 -2.88 36.18 3.54
N ASP A 548 -1.94 36.56 4.39
CA ASP A 548 -1.04 37.68 4.14
C ASP A 548 0.35 37.13 3.80
N ILE A 549 0.82 37.45 2.59
CA ILE A 549 2.14 37.04 2.09
C ILE A 549 2.96 38.30 1.89
N THR A 550 4.06 38.39 2.61
CA THR A 550 5.05 39.45 2.45
C THR A 550 6.31 38.86 1.83
N VAL A 551 6.82 39.48 0.77
CA VAL A 551 8.10 39.14 0.13
C VAL A 551 8.98 40.39 0.18
N GLU A 552 10.01 40.35 1.03
CA GLU A 552 10.97 41.45 1.21
C GLU A 552 12.31 41.11 0.57
N GLY A 553 12.97 42.12 -0.01
CA GLY A 553 14.27 41.97 -0.66
C GLY A 553 14.25 42.55 -2.08
N LYS A 554 15.33 43.25 -2.48
CA LYS A 554 15.46 43.78 -3.85
C LYS A 554 15.67 42.66 -4.86
N PRO A 555 15.50 42.90 -6.18
CA PRO A 555 15.60 41.84 -7.19
C PRO A 555 16.88 40.98 -7.08
N ARG A 556 18.04 41.59 -6.80
CA ARG A 556 19.33 40.88 -6.66
C ARG A 556 19.74 40.54 -5.23
N GLU A 557 18.82 40.65 -4.27
CA GLU A 557 19.00 40.28 -2.86
C GLU A 557 18.14 39.06 -2.53
N ASP A 558 18.52 38.30 -1.51
CA ASP A 558 17.72 37.18 -1.00
C ASP A 558 16.33 37.67 -0.56
N LYS A 559 15.33 36.82 -0.72
CA LYS A 559 13.95 37.14 -0.40
C LYS A 559 13.58 36.61 0.98
N HIS A 560 13.19 37.50 1.88
CA HIS A 560 12.58 37.11 3.15
C HIS A 560 11.07 37.03 2.95
N ILE A 561 10.53 35.82 3.06
CA ILE A 561 9.12 35.52 2.90
C ILE A 561 8.50 35.34 4.27
N THR A 562 7.43 36.07 4.54
CA THR A 562 6.58 35.89 5.71
C THR A 562 5.17 35.56 5.26
N ILE A 563 4.62 34.47 5.80
CA ILE A 563 3.25 34.04 5.52
C ILE A 563 2.48 34.02 6.83
N GLU A 564 1.39 34.78 6.89
CA GLU A 564 0.44 34.77 7.98
C GLU A 564 -0.92 34.24 7.53
N LEU A 565 -1.48 33.34 8.32
CA LEU A 565 -2.85 32.86 8.17
C LEU A 565 -3.69 33.40 9.32
N GLU A 566 -4.88 33.91 9.01
CA GLU A 566 -5.93 34.15 10.00
C GLU A 566 -7.06 33.15 9.80
N LEU A 567 -7.43 32.49 10.90
CA LEU A 567 -8.49 31.50 10.95
C LEU A 567 -9.79 32.15 11.44
N HIS A 568 -10.91 31.67 10.91
CA HIS A 568 -12.23 32.03 11.39
C HIS A 568 -12.40 31.63 12.86
N GLN A 569 -12.87 32.55 13.69
CA GLN A 569 -13.11 32.33 15.11
C GLN A 569 -14.62 32.43 15.41
N GLU A 570 -15.26 31.29 15.68
CA GLU A 570 -16.59 31.24 16.30
C GLU A 570 -16.47 31.09 17.83
N ASN A 571 -15.47 30.36 18.30
CA ASN A 571 -15.16 30.16 19.71
C ASN A 571 -13.64 29.99 19.95
N ASP A 572 -13.23 29.96 21.22
CA ASP A 572 -11.81 29.89 21.63
C ASP A 572 -11.12 28.55 21.29
N LEU A 573 -11.87 27.51 20.91
CA LEU A 573 -11.35 26.19 20.54
C LEU A 573 -11.03 26.08 19.04
N ASP A 574 -11.48 27.01 18.19
CA ASP A 574 -11.25 27.01 16.72
C ASP A 574 -9.79 27.39 16.34
N THR A 575 -8.84 27.15 17.24
CA THR A 575 -7.43 27.50 17.08
C THR A 575 -6.64 26.37 16.43
N ALA A 576 -5.48 26.69 15.85
CA ALA A 576 -4.53 25.70 15.40
C ALA A 576 -3.25 25.75 16.25
N GLU A 577 -2.61 24.59 16.45
CA GLU A 577 -1.29 24.46 17.08
C GLU A 577 -0.15 24.56 16.05
N ALA A 578 -0.44 24.22 14.79
CA ALA A 578 0.52 24.27 13.70
C ALA A 578 -0.18 24.17 12.35
N SER A 579 0.54 24.59 11.32
CA SER A 579 0.22 24.29 9.92
C SER A 579 1.48 23.91 9.16
N GLN A 580 1.34 22.99 8.21
CA GLN A 580 2.39 22.62 7.28
C GLN A 580 1.87 22.77 5.85
N LEU A 581 2.71 23.31 4.98
CA LEU A 581 2.46 23.40 3.55
C LEU A 581 3.77 23.24 2.76
N ARG A 582 3.63 22.76 1.53
CA ARG A 582 4.69 22.78 0.52
C ARG A 582 4.40 23.86 -0.51
N ILE A 583 5.42 24.61 -0.89
CA ILE A 583 5.31 25.70 -1.85
C ILE A 583 6.21 25.37 -3.05
N PHE A 584 5.61 25.34 -4.24
CA PHE A 584 6.23 25.00 -5.52
C PHE A 584 6.41 26.25 -6.39
N SER A 585 7.53 26.33 -7.10
CA SER A 585 7.73 27.28 -8.18
C SER A 585 7.06 26.79 -9.47
N GLN A 586 6.98 27.67 -10.47
CA GLN A 586 6.51 27.30 -11.81
C GLN A 586 7.46 26.32 -12.54
N THR A 587 8.73 26.26 -12.15
CA THR A 587 9.74 25.38 -12.75
C THR A 587 9.85 24.03 -12.04
N GLY A 588 9.13 23.85 -10.91
CA GLY A 588 9.04 22.58 -10.18
C GLY A 588 9.94 22.47 -8.94
N SER A 589 10.82 23.44 -8.68
CA SER A 589 11.52 23.55 -7.40
C SER A 589 10.53 23.83 -6.26
N PHE A 590 10.82 23.37 -5.04
CA PHE A 590 9.89 23.52 -3.92
C PHE A 590 10.60 23.66 -2.57
N PHE A 591 9.87 24.16 -1.58
CA PHE A 591 10.27 24.07 -0.18
C PHE A 591 9.06 23.84 0.73
N ASP A 592 9.30 23.20 1.87
CA ASP A 592 8.31 23.04 2.94
C ASP A 592 8.40 24.21 3.93
N LEU A 593 7.24 24.65 4.42
CA LEU A 593 7.12 25.70 5.43
C LEU A 593 6.20 25.24 6.57
N TRP A 594 6.64 25.48 7.80
CA TRP A 594 5.81 25.33 8.99
C TRP A 594 5.35 26.71 9.47
N LEU A 595 4.06 26.85 9.76
CA LEU A 595 3.51 28.00 10.47
C LEU A 595 3.14 27.57 11.88
N TYR A 596 3.45 28.42 12.84
CA TYR A 596 3.09 28.18 14.24
C TYR A 596 2.31 29.38 14.80
N PRO A 597 1.43 29.15 15.76
CA PRO A 597 0.56 30.16 16.32
C PRO A 597 1.31 31.29 17.00
N ILE A 598 0.80 32.50 16.83
CA ILE A 598 1.32 33.72 17.44
C ILE A 598 0.22 34.49 18.17
N ASP A 599 0.59 35.24 19.20
CA ASP A 599 -0.29 36.20 19.84
C ASP A 599 -0.39 37.50 19.01
N LYS A 600 -1.24 38.43 19.46
CA LYS A 600 -1.40 39.76 18.86
C LYS A 600 -0.12 40.61 18.80
N ASN A 601 0.93 40.23 19.55
CA ASN A 601 2.22 40.91 19.56
C ASN A 601 3.27 40.17 18.69
N GLY A 602 2.89 39.08 18.01
CA GLY A 602 3.78 38.26 17.19
C GLY A 602 4.61 37.23 17.98
N SER A 603 4.35 37.03 19.27
CA SER A 603 5.06 36.06 20.10
C SER A 603 4.46 34.67 19.95
N ARG A 604 5.31 33.63 19.86
CA ARG A 604 4.87 32.23 19.80
C ARG A 604 4.02 31.86 21.01
N VAL A 605 2.91 31.18 20.75
CA VAL A 605 2.01 30.59 21.76
C VAL A 605 1.73 29.13 21.42
N ASN A 606 0.98 28.40 22.25
CA ASN A 606 0.69 26.98 22.00
C ASN A 606 -0.44 26.78 20.97
N SER A 607 -1.43 27.68 20.93
CA SER A 607 -2.50 27.70 19.95
C SER A 607 -2.99 29.13 19.70
N SER A 608 -3.46 29.41 18.48
CA SER A 608 -4.00 30.72 18.08
C SER A 608 -4.84 30.60 16.82
N HIS A 609 -5.62 31.64 16.52
CA HIS A 609 -6.26 31.84 15.22
C HIS A 609 -5.33 32.54 14.22
N ILE A 610 -4.13 32.95 14.63
CA ILE A 610 -3.12 33.54 13.74
C ILE A 610 -1.88 32.65 13.74
N LEU A 611 -1.47 32.18 12.58
CA LEU A 611 -0.25 31.40 12.40
C LEU A 611 0.74 32.16 11.52
N ARG A 612 2.03 32.09 11.86
CA ARG A 612 3.11 32.70 11.07
C ARG A 612 4.21 31.70 10.76
N GLY A 613 4.63 31.67 9.50
CA GLY A 613 5.82 31.00 9.01
C GLY A 613 6.72 31.97 8.26
N GLU A 614 8.03 31.76 8.34
CA GLU A 614 9.03 32.60 7.69
C GLU A 614 10.04 31.71 6.96
N LYS A 615 10.48 32.14 5.78
CA LYS A 615 11.52 31.47 4.98
C LYS A 615 12.35 32.50 4.23
N THR A 616 13.67 32.34 4.27
CA THR A 616 14.55 33.06 3.35
C THR A 616 14.76 32.20 2.10
N LEU A 617 14.47 32.76 0.92
CA LEU A 617 14.85 32.21 -0.37
C LEU A 617 16.07 32.94 -0.90
N SER A 618 16.99 32.18 -1.48
CA SER A 618 18.13 32.75 -2.21
C SER A 618 17.65 33.63 -3.36
N LYS A 619 18.45 34.64 -3.72
CA LYS A 619 18.29 35.39 -4.98
C LYS A 619 18.39 34.52 -6.25
N PHE A 620 18.89 33.29 -6.13
CA PHE A 620 18.98 32.30 -7.21
C PHE A 620 17.75 31.38 -7.32
N ALA A 621 16.82 31.45 -6.35
CA ALA A 621 15.58 30.69 -6.43
C ALA A 621 14.73 31.13 -7.64
N ALA A 622 13.94 30.20 -8.17
CA ALA A 622 13.11 30.41 -9.35
C ALA A 622 12.32 31.75 -9.30
N ASP A 623 12.44 32.53 -10.38
CA ASP A 623 11.66 33.75 -10.60
C ASP A 623 10.18 33.41 -10.86
N GLY A 624 9.31 34.37 -10.58
CA GLY A 624 7.91 34.28 -10.94
C GLY A 624 7.02 33.84 -9.78
N TYR A 625 5.91 33.17 -10.13
CA TYR A 625 4.90 32.80 -9.14
C TYR A 625 5.25 31.49 -8.45
N TRP A 626 5.07 31.49 -7.13
CA TRP A 626 5.13 30.29 -6.31
C TRP A 626 3.75 30.01 -5.73
N ARG A 627 3.36 28.73 -5.67
CA ARG A 627 2.04 28.30 -5.20
C ARG A 627 2.13 27.16 -4.21
N THR A 628 1.12 27.02 -3.37
CA THR A 628 0.91 25.83 -2.56
C THR A 628 -0.37 25.16 -2.99
N ASP A 629 -0.39 23.84 -3.13
CA ASP A 629 -1.58 23.10 -3.57
C ASP A 629 -2.58 22.88 -2.43
N GLN A 630 -2.07 22.80 -1.19
CA GLN A 630 -2.87 22.57 0.00
C GLN A 630 -2.21 23.15 1.25
N ILE A 631 -3.04 23.62 2.18
CA ILE A 631 -2.66 23.96 3.55
C ILE A 631 -3.36 22.98 4.50
N THR A 632 -2.59 22.34 5.39
CA THR A 632 -3.15 21.52 6.47
C THR A 632 -3.02 22.26 7.79
N LEU A 633 -4.15 22.48 8.46
CA LEU A 633 -4.23 23.05 9.80
C LEU A 633 -4.46 21.91 10.79
N ARG A 634 -3.77 21.94 11.93
CA ARG A 634 -3.93 20.98 13.01
C ARG A 634 -4.15 21.70 14.34
N ASP A 635 -5.08 21.22 15.17
CA ASP A 635 -5.24 21.67 16.56
C ASP A 635 -4.50 20.75 17.54
N ALA A 636 -4.47 21.13 18.82
CA ALA A 636 -3.80 20.36 19.86
C ALA A 636 -4.42 18.98 20.14
N GLN A 637 -5.66 18.72 19.68
CA GLN A 637 -6.34 17.44 19.82
C GLN A 637 -6.12 16.54 18.59
N GLY A 638 -5.36 16.99 17.59
CA GLY A 638 -5.11 16.26 16.35
C GLY A 638 -6.27 16.31 15.34
N ASN A 639 -7.24 17.22 15.50
CA ASN A 639 -8.19 17.49 14.43
C ASN A 639 -7.49 18.26 13.32
N GLU A 640 -7.83 17.93 12.09
CA GLU A 640 -7.18 18.46 10.91
C GLU A 640 -8.21 19.07 9.97
N ARG A 641 -7.89 20.24 9.43
CA ARG A 641 -8.59 20.83 8.29
C ARG A 641 -7.63 20.86 7.12
N HIS A 642 -8.10 20.41 5.96
CA HIS A 642 -7.38 20.46 4.70
C HIS A 642 -8.03 21.50 3.80
N GLU A 643 -7.27 22.51 3.40
CA GLU A 643 -7.75 23.56 2.50
C GLU A 643 -6.95 23.52 1.20
N SER A 644 -7.65 23.40 0.09
CA SER A 644 -7.11 23.39 -1.28
C SER A 644 -6.88 24.82 -1.79
N GLN A 645 -6.21 24.95 -2.93
CA GLN A 645 -6.11 26.23 -3.65
C GLN A 645 -7.46 26.92 -3.96
N ALA A 646 -8.57 26.17 -3.99
CA ALA A 646 -9.89 26.75 -4.24
C ALA A 646 -10.46 27.49 -3.01
N ASP A 647 -9.91 27.25 -1.82
CA ASP A 647 -10.46 27.71 -0.55
C ASP A 647 -9.90 29.07 -0.10
N PHE A 648 -8.72 29.44 -0.58
CA PHE A 648 -8.04 30.69 -0.22
C PHE A 648 -7.38 31.36 -1.43
N GLY A 649 -7.22 32.68 -1.36
CA GLY A 649 -6.43 33.42 -2.33
C GLY A 649 -4.94 33.24 -2.06
N TRP A 650 -4.17 32.86 -3.08
CA TRP A 650 -2.71 32.76 -2.98
C TRP A 650 -2.02 33.57 -4.07
N LYS A 651 -1.09 34.44 -3.67
CA LYS A 651 -0.26 35.20 -4.60
C LYS A 651 1.13 35.46 -4.02
N LEU A 652 2.03 34.51 -4.21
CA LEU A 652 3.45 34.67 -3.91
C LEU A 652 4.19 34.90 -5.21
N PHE A 653 4.80 36.07 -5.38
CA PHE A 653 5.65 36.40 -6.52
C PHE A 653 7.05 36.72 -6.02
N VAL A 654 8.04 36.07 -6.62
CA VAL A 654 9.46 36.26 -6.35
C VAL A 654 10.06 36.96 -7.58
N ASP A 655 10.67 38.13 -7.37
CA ASP A 655 11.44 38.85 -8.39
C ASP A 655 12.93 38.54 -8.22
N ASN A 656 13.40 37.53 -8.95
CA ASN A 656 14.76 37.02 -8.93
C ASN A 656 15.33 36.98 -10.38
N PRO A 657 15.84 38.10 -10.92
CA PRO A 657 16.50 38.13 -12.23
C PRO A 657 17.81 37.31 -12.28
N LEU A 658 18.26 36.76 -11.15
CA LEU A 658 19.39 35.85 -11.06
C LEU A 658 18.94 34.40 -10.87
N ALA A 659 17.66 34.09 -11.12
CA ALA A 659 17.13 32.75 -10.95
C ALA A 659 17.95 31.73 -11.76
N ASP A 660 18.32 30.67 -11.07
CA ASP A 660 18.99 29.51 -11.65
C ASP A 660 17.97 28.39 -11.81
N SER A 661 17.90 27.83 -13.02
CA SER A 661 17.04 26.68 -13.33
C SER A 661 17.82 25.38 -13.53
N ASP A 662 19.15 25.46 -13.54
CA ASP A 662 20.00 24.31 -13.83
C ASP A 662 20.37 23.63 -12.52
N PRO A 663 20.00 22.35 -12.31
CA PRO A 663 20.32 21.67 -11.06
C PRO A 663 21.81 21.25 -11.02
N PRO A 664 22.41 21.15 -9.82
CA PRO A 664 23.83 20.87 -9.67
C PRO A 664 24.26 19.62 -10.43
N TYR A 665 25.37 19.71 -11.16
CA TYR A 665 25.85 18.60 -11.99
C TYR A 665 26.99 17.84 -11.30
N TYR A 666 26.83 16.54 -11.10
CA TYR A 666 27.90 15.67 -10.60
C TYR A 666 29.02 15.52 -11.64
N VAL A 667 30.27 15.78 -11.27
CA VAL A 667 31.43 15.53 -12.14
C VAL A 667 31.72 14.02 -12.18
N PRO A 668 31.60 13.33 -13.33
CA PRO A 668 31.89 11.90 -13.42
C PRO A 668 33.31 11.55 -12.95
N LYS A 669 33.50 10.37 -12.33
CA LYS A 669 34.82 9.89 -11.85
C LYS A 669 35.46 10.73 -10.76
N SER A 670 34.69 11.62 -10.15
CA SER A 670 35.14 12.42 -9.01
C SER A 670 34.84 11.79 -7.66
N MET A 671 34.02 10.73 -7.61
CA MET A 671 33.57 10.12 -6.37
C MET A 671 34.72 9.38 -5.68
N LYS A 672 34.90 9.65 -4.39
CA LYS A 672 35.90 8.99 -3.55
C LYS A 672 35.31 8.66 -2.19
N LEU A 673 35.58 7.44 -1.74
CA LEU A 673 35.33 7.01 -0.37
C LEU A 673 36.65 6.92 0.38
N SER A 674 36.67 7.38 1.62
CA SER A 674 37.82 7.23 2.52
C SER A 674 37.35 6.97 3.95
N LEU A 675 38.15 6.22 4.70
CA LEU A 675 37.94 6.00 6.13
C LEU A 675 38.97 6.79 6.93
N SER A 676 38.56 7.28 8.09
CA SER A 676 39.44 7.87 9.10
C SER A 676 39.04 7.38 10.49
N GLU A 677 40.00 7.29 11.41
CA GLU A 677 39.72 6.88 12.79
C GLU A 677 39.33 8.08 13.65
N ALA A 678 38.30 7.89 14.47
CA ALA A 678 37.88 8.81 15.49
C ALA A 678 37.67 8.07 16.82
N THR A 679 37.57 8.82 17.93
CA THR A 679 37.32 8.23 19.25
C THR A 679 36.20 8.97 19.97
N GLU A 680 35.38 8.24 20.71
CA GLU A 680 34.40 8.80 21.63
C GLU A 680 34.48 8.04 22.96
N GLU A 681 34.67 8.78 24.06
CA GLU A 681 34.87 8.21 25.41
C GLU A 681 35.98 7.12 25.44
N GLY A 682 37.05 7.29 24.64
CA GLY A 682 38.18 6.35 24.56
C GLY A 682 37.92 5.09 23.75
N ARG A 683 36.76 4.95 23.11
CA ARG A 683 36.41 3.84 22.20
C ARG A 683 36.56 4.29 20.73
N PRO A 684 37.24 3.52 19.87
CA PRO A 684 37.49 3.90 18.49
C PRO A 684 36.32 3.54 17.58
N TYR A 685 35.97 4.44 16.67
CA TYR A 685 35.05 4.22 15.55
C TYR A 685 35.63 4.81 14.27
N GLU A 686 35.13 4.40 13.12
CA GLU A 686 35.55 4.94 11.83
C GLU A 686 34.60 6.04 11.36
N VAL A 687 35.10 6.99 10.58
CA VAL A 687 34.29 7.96 9.85
C VAL A 687 34.47 7.67 8.37
N LEU A 688 33.39 7.25 7.73
CA LEU A 688 33.30 7.09 6.29
C LEU A 688 32.96 8.43 5.65
N THR A 689 33.89 8.95 4.88
CA THR A 689 33.73 10.20 4.14
C THR A 689 33.54 9.90 2.66
N ALA A 690 32.38 10.28 2.11
CA ALA A 690 32.13 10.31 0.68
C ALA A 690 32.39 11.72 0.14
N ARG A 691 33.19 11.84 -0.92
CA ARG A 691 33.53 13.12 -1.56
C ARG A 691 33.38 13.07 -3.05
N TRP A 692 32.86 14.14 -3.63
CA TRP A 692 32.77 14.28 -5.08
C TRP A 692 32.77 15.73 -5.50
N LYS A 693 32.95 15.97 -6.80
CA LYS A 693 32.90 17.32 -7.36
C LYS A 693 31.54 17.61 -7.96
N ILE A 694 31.10 18.85 -7.81
CA ILE A 694 29.87 19.39 -8.37
C ILE A 694 30.23 20.56 -9.29
N LEU A 695 29.66 20.60 -10.49
CA LEU A 695 29.63 21.80 -11.32
C LEU A 695 28.38 22.57 -10.94
N GLU A 696 28.59 23.63 -10.19
CA GLU A 696 27.59 24.57 -9.72
C GLU A 696 28.26 25.95 -9.60
N GLU A 697 27.63 26.99 -10.12
CA GLU A 697 28.18 28.35 -10.16
C GLU A 697 27.66 29.22 -9.01
N ASN A 698 26.39 29.06 -8.65
CA ASN A 698 25.66 29.91 -7.74
C ASN A 698 25.81 29.46 -6.28
N GLY A 699 25.72 28.15 -6.01
CA GLY A 699 25.98 27.55 -4.71
C GLY A 699 25.19 26.26 -4.49
N VAL A 700 25.58 25.46 -3.50
CA VAL A 700 24.92 24.20 -3.15
C VAL A 700 24.33 24.34 -1.76
N ASN A 701 23.01 24.20 -1.65
CA ASN A 701 22.27 24.31 -0.40
C ASN A 701 22.40 23.03 0.44
N GLY A 702 22.49 21.87 -0.21
CA GLY A 702 22.65 20.61 0.49
C GLY A 702 23.07 19.45 -0.41
N VAL A 703 23.83 18.53 0.16
CA VAL A 703 24.15 17.24 -0.47
C VAL A 703 23.79 16.06 0.44
N LEU A 704 23.39 14.94 -0.14
CA LEU A 704 23.10 13.71 0.58
C LEU A 704 23.64 12.52 -0.19
N ALA A 705 24.09 11.51 0.55
CA ALA A 705 24.58 10.25 0.01
C ALA A 705 23.86 9.08 0.70
N GLN A 706 23.56 8.05 -0.08
CA GLN A 706 23.00 6.79 0.40
C GLN A 706 23.95 5.65 0.04
N LEU A 707 24.33 4.89 1.06
CA LEU A 707 25.27 3.79 0.94
C LEU A 707 24.60 2.50 1.35
N ASN A 708 24.93 1.41 0.65
CA ASN A 708 24.55 0.09 1.07
C ASN A 708 25.76 -0.70 1.50
N ASP A 709 25.58 -1.52 2.52
CA ASP A 709 26.55 -2.54 2.85
C ASP A 709 26.30 -3.80 2.00
N SER A 710 27.10 -4.85 2.20
CA SER A 710 27.00 -6.08 1.41
C SER A 710 25.96 -7.10 1.95
N SER A 711 25.33 -6.82 3.09
CA SER A 711 24.28 -7.64 3.68
C SER A 711 22.95 -7.38 2.99
N ASP A 712 22.28 -8.46 2.60
CA ASP A 712 20.90 -8.45 2.07
C ASP A 712 19.86 -8.21 3.18
N LYS A 713 20.23 -8.41 4.45
CA LYS A 713 19.35 -8.22 5.61
C LYS A 713 19.24 -6.78 6.08
N THR A 714 20.13 -5.89 5.65
CA THR A 714 20.14 -4.49 6.08
C THR A 714 19.51 -3.60 5.02
N TYR A 715 19.00 -2.45 5.45
CA TYR A 715 18.48 -1.42 4.57
C TYR A 715 19.58 -0.37 4.32
N SER A 716 19.49 0.35 3.20
CA SER A 716 20.42 1.39 2.81
C SER A 716 20.53 2.47 3.89
N ARG A 717 21.75 2.95 4.13
CA ARG A 717 22.03 3.92 5.18
C ARG A 717 22.26 5.29 4.58
N ARG A 718 21.61 6.28 5.18
CA ARG A 718 21.77 7.70 4.87
C ARG A 718 22.53 8.36 6.01
N ALA A 719 23.32 9.39 5.68
CA ALA A 719 23.85 10.27 6.72
C ALA A 719 22.69 10.90 7.51
N GLU A 720 22.84 11.03 8.82
CA GLU A 720 21.81 11.62 9.70
C GLU A 720 21.61 13.13 9.47
N SER A 721 22.50 13.76 8.68
CA SER A 721 22.43 15.15 8.25
C SER A 721 22.78 15.29 6.77
N TRP A 722 22.36 16.40 6.18
CA TRP A 722 22.93 16.88 4.92
C TRP A 722 24.45 17.07 5.07
N GLY A 723 25.19 16.82 4.00
CA GLY A 723 26.63 17.04 3.93
C GLY A 723 27.00 18.46 3.54
N ASP A 724 28.30 18.72 3.49
CA ASP A 724 28.89 20.03 3.24
C ASP A 724 29.32 20.19 1.78
N TYR A 725 29.36 21.43 1.28
CA TYR A 725 29.92 21.79 -0.02
C TYR A 725 30.94 22.92 0.12
N ASN A 726 32.14 22.69 -0.42
CA ASN A 726 33.20 23.70 -0.48
C ASN A 726 33.21 24.38 -1.86
N LYS A 727 32.77 25.64 -1.91
CA LYS A 727 32.68 26.43 -3.16
C LYS A 727 34.04 26.68 -3.83
N GLN A 728 35.16 26.73 -3.09
CA GLN A 728 36.48 26.96 -3.66
C GLN A 728 37.03 25.71 -4.37
N THR A 729 36.85 24.54 -3.76
CA THR A 729 37.33 23.27 -4.34
C THR A 729 36.29 22.61 -5.25
N LYS A 730 35.04 23.10 -5.21
CA LYS A 730 33.84 22.51 -5.81
C LYS A 730 33.59 21.08 -5.32
N GLU A 731 33.99 20.77 -4.08
CA GLU A 731 33.92 19.43 -3.51
C GLU A 731 32.78 19.35 -2.48
N ALA A 732 31.88 18.40 -2.67
CA ALA A 732 30.86 17.98 -1.73
C ALA A 732 31.42 16.88 -0.82
N THR A 733 31.00 16.87 0.44
CA THR A 733 31.45 15.91 1.46
C THR A 733 30.27 15.45 2.31
N VAL A 734 30.06 14.15 2.42
CA VAL A 734 29.10 13.53 3.35
C VAL A 734 29.87 12.58 4.27
N GLU A 735 29.62 12.68 5.57
CA GLU A 735 30.26 11.84 6.59
C GLU A 735 29.25 10.93 7.29
N LEU A 736 29.60 9.65 7.41
CA LEU A 736 28.87 8.68 8.23
C LEU A 736 29.81 8.16 9.32
N LYS A 737 29.34 8.20 10.57
CA LYS A 737 30.01 7.50 11.67
C LYS A 737 29.75 6.01 11.52
N ILE A 738 30.81 5.21 11.53
CA ILE A 738 30.80 3.76 11.39
C ILE A 738 31.40 3.14 12.67
N PRO A 739 30.55 2.84 13.66
CA PRO A 739 30.97 2.15 14.87
C PRO A 739 31.29 0.69 14.57
N ASN A 740 32.04 0.03 15.46
CA ASN A 740 32.44 -1.37 15.30
C ASN A 740 31.29 -2.40 15.35
N TYR A 741 30.07 -1.94 15.64
CA TYR A 741 28.84 -2.73 15.61
C TYR A 741 28.03 -2.56 14.32
N TYR A 742 28.48 -1.76 13.35
CA TYR A 742 27.89 -1.80 12.01
C TYR A 742 28.33 -3.06 11.26
N PRO A 743 27.61 -3.50 10.21
CA PRO A 743 28.04 -4.60 9.36
C PRO A 743 29.35 -4.29 8.66
N GLY A 744 30.32 -5.21 8.75
CA GLY A 744 31.51 -5.21 7.92
C GLY A 744 31.22 -5.71 6.51
N GLY A 745 32.17 -5.50 5.60
CA GLY A 745 32.07 -5.91 4.20
C GLY A 745 32.27 -4.75 3.24
N VAL A 746 31.86 -4.94 1.99
CA VAL A 746 32.04 -3.93 0.93
C VAL A 746 30.84 -3.01 0.92
N TRP A 747 31.05 -1.77 1.36
CA TRP A 747 30.06 -0.71 1.30
C TRP A 747 30.16 0.01 -0.04
N LYS A 748 29.01 0.27 -0.67
CA LYS A 748 28.91 0.90 -1.99
C LYS A 748 28.01 2.13 -1.90
N LEU A 749 28.43 3.19 -2.59
CA LEU A 749 27.57 4.34 -2.80
C LEU A 749 26.54 4.00 -3.88
N ASN A 750 25.26 4.12 -3.55
CA ASN A 750 24.17 3.80 -4.48
C ASN A 750 23.61 5.04 -5.17
N TYR A 751 23.41 6.09 -4.37
CA TYR A 751 22.67 7.28 -4.75
C TYR A 751 23.24 8.51 -4.05
N ILE A 752 23.34 9.62 -4.78
CA ILE A 752 23.53 10.95 -4.21
C ILE A 752 22.39 11.85 -4.62
N LEU A 753 22.07 12.83 -3.77
CA LEU A 753 21.16 13.93 -4.05
C LEU A 753 21.91 15.24 -3.80
N MET A 754 21.81 16.18 -4.72
CA MET A 754 22.41 17.50 -4.62
C MET A 754 21.30 18.54 -4.87
N GLU A 755 21.28 19.57 -4.05
CA GLU A 755 20.35 20.69 -4.15
C GLU A 755 21.16 22.00 -4.21
N ASP A 756 20.90 22.84 -5.21
CA ASP A 756 21.52 24.17 -5.31
C ASP A 756 20.85 25.21 -4.38
N ASP A 757 21.44 26.41 -4.30
CA ASP A 757 20.84 27.55 -3.60
C ASP A 757 19.50 28.00 -4.23
N GLY A 758 19.23 27.64 -5.49
CA GLY A 758 17.97 27.88 -6.22
C GLY A 758 16.85 26.87 -5.92
N LEU A 759 17.14 25.84 -5.11
CA LEU A 759 16.29 24.69 -4.80
C LEU A 759 16.04 23.74 -5.97
N ASN A 760 16.87 23.75 -7.00
CA ASN A 760 16.85 22.72 -8.03
C ASN A 760 17.64 21.51 -7.54
N MET A 761 17.07 20.32 -7.73
CA MET A 761 17.63 19.07 -7.23
C MET A 761 18.08 18.17 -8.38
N ARG A 762 19.22 17.49 -8.20
CA ARG A 762 19.65 16.37 -9.05
C ARG A 762 20.03 15.16 -8.19
N GLY A 763 19.39 14.03 -8.48
CA GLY A 763 19.80 12.73 -7.98
C GLY A 763 20.69 12.02 -8.98
N VAL A 764 21.71 11.28 -8.53
CA VAL A 764 22.59 10.46 -9.39
C VAL A 764 22.69 9.04 -8.85
N TYR A 765 22.50 8.06 -9.73
CA TYR A 765 22.56 6.64 -9.40
C TYR A 765 23.87 6.02 -9.92
N PHE A 766 24.52 5.22 -9.08
CA PHE A 766 25.82 4.60 -9.43
C PHE A 766 25.71 3.13 -9.87
N THR A 767 24.51 2.64 -10.20
CA THR A 767 24.28 1.24 -10.63
C THR A 767 23.59 1.17 -12.00
N HIS A 768 24.10 0.33 -12.92
CA HIS A 768 23.63 0.17 -14.30
C HIS A 768 22.15 -0.24 -14.39
N PRO A 769 21.32 0.43 -15.21
CA PRO A 769 20.12 -0.19 -15.74
C PRO A 769 20.54 -1.14 -16.86
N GLY A 770 20.38 -2.45 -16.65
CA GLY A 770 20.23 -3.34 -17.80
C GLY A 770 19.09 -2.78 -18.65
N HIS A 771 19.41 -2.44 -19.89
CA HIS A 771 18.52 -2.07 -21.00
C HIS A 771 17.24 -1.29 -20.68
N GLY A 772 17.32 0.04 -20.90
CA GLY A 772 16.19 0.82 -21.42
C GLY A 772 15.74 1.99 -20.55
N LEU A 773 16.37 3.16 -20.63
CA LEU A 773 15.67 4.47 -20.54
C LEU A 773 16.66 5.60 -20.88
N ARG A 774 16.17 6.53 -21.73
CA ARG A 774 16.60 7.93 -21.99
C ARG A 774 17.97 8.18 -22.64
N ASP A 775 17.95 8.48 -23.95
CA ASP A 775 19.00 9.31 -24.56
C ASP A 775 18.71 10.78 -24.26
N GLU A 776 19.25 11.25 -23.14
CA GLU A 776 20.19 12.38 -23.05
C GLU A 776 20.95 12.21 -21.73
N GLU A 777 22.22 11.81 -21.85
CA GLU A 777 23.26 11.85 -20.81
C GLU A 777 22.93 11.22 -19.43
N GLU A 778 22.78 9.91 -19.37
CA GLU A 778 23.30 9.15 -18.22
C GLU A 778 24.03 7.89 -18.72
N VAL A 779 25.21 8.11 -19.31
CA VAL A 779 26.25 7.11 -19.13
C VAL A 779 26.48 7.05 -17.62
N ILE A 780 26.15 5.94 -16.96
CA ILE A 780 26.80 5.66 -15.68
C ILE A 780 28.26 5.39 -16.03
N ASP A 781 29.05 6.47 -16.03
CA ASP A 781 30.45 6.54 -16.44
C ASP A 781 31.40 5.85 -15.45
N GLU A 782 30.88 5.31 -14.35
CA GLU A 782 31.69 4.85 -13.23
C GLU A 782 31.06 3.67 -12.47
N GLN A 783 31.88 2.69 -12.12
CA GLN A 783 31.49 1.68 -11.13
C GLN A 783 31.20 2.37 -9.79
N PRO A 784 30.21 1.91 -9.01
CA PRO A 784 29.92 2.53 -7.72
C PRO A 784 31.17 2.49 -6.86
N ALA A 785 31.56 3.67 -6.34
CA ALA A 785 32.67 3.75 -5.41
C ALA A 785 32.38 2.82 -4.23
N SER A 786 33.38 2.02 -3.89
CA SER A 786 33.25 0.99 -2.86
C SER A 786 34.41 1.04 -1.89
N ILE A 787 34.14 0.70 -0.64
CA ILE A 787 35.15 0.64 0.41
C ILE A 787 34.90 -0.59 1.28
N GLU A 788 35.96 -1.26 1.68
CA GLU A 788 35.88 -2.39 2.60
C GLU A 788 35.93 -1.86 4.04
N ILE A 789 34.89 -2.19 4.82
CA ILE A 789 34.77 -1.86 6.24
C ILE A 789 35.01 -3.13 7.05
N ILE A 790 35.91 -3.07 8.03
CA ILE A 790 36.24 -4.21 8.88
C ILE A 790 35.73 -3.94 10.30
N THR A 791 34.66 -4.63 10.65
CA THR A 791 34.06 -4.54 11.99
C THR A 791 34.31 -5.80 12.79
N THR A 792 34.62 -5.65 14.07
CA THR A 792 34.94 -6.79 14.94
C THR A 792 33.74 -7.39 15.65
N ASN A 793 32.60 -6.69 15.69
CA ASN A 793 31.43 -7.10 16.44
C ASN A 793 30.11 -6.55 15.85
N PRO A 794 29.77 -6.87 14.59
CA PRO A 794 28.59 -6.34 13.91
C PRO A 794 27.29 -6.73 14.63
N ASP A 795 26.32 -5.82 14.63
CA ASP A 795 24.99 -5.99 15.19
C ASP A 795 23.92 -5.84 14.12
N THR A 796 23.28 -6.96 13.78
CA THR A 796 22.20 -7.05 12.78
C THR A 796 20.89 -7.51 13.41
N THR A 797 20.86 -7.67 14.74
CA THR A 797 19.70 -8.19 15.45
C THR A 797 18.94 -7.02 16.08
N PRO A 798 17.62 -6.92 15.87
CA PRO A 798 16.80 -5.94 16.56
C PRO A 798 16.84 -6.05 18.10
N PRO A 799 16.64 -4.92 18.82
CA PRO A 799 16.48 -4.95 20.27
C PRO A 799 15.20 -5.70 20.65
N LYS A 800 15.20 -6.39 21.80
CA LYS A 800 14.03 -7.12 22.29
C LYS A 800 13.20 -6.25 23.24
N LEU A 801 11.89 -6.15 22.95
CA LEU A 801 10.88 -5.58 23.85
C LEU A 801 10.16 -6.71 24.61
N ASP A 802 10.04 -6.59 25.93
CA ASP A 802 9.24 -7.53 26.72
C ASP A 802 7.76 -7.14 26.63
N LEU A 803 7.02 -7.75 25.69
CA LEU A 803 5.60 -7.49 25.43
C LEU A 803 4.68 -7.71 26.64
N ASN A 804 5.17 -8.45 27.65
CA ASN A 804 4.46 -8.78 28.88
C ASN A 804 4.87 -7.86 30.06
N LYS A 805 5.76 -6.89 29.83
CA LYS A 805 6.21 -5.88 30.82
C LYS A 805 6.03 -4.46 30.31
N ILE A 806 4.98 -4.24 29.53
CA ILE A 806 4.47 -2.91 29.17
C ILE A 806 3.34 -2.60 30.14
N THR A 807 3.36 -1.42 30.75
CA THR A 807 2.30 -0.96 31.66
C THR A 807 1.91 0.46 31.31
N ILE A 808 0.62 0.75 31.36
CA ILE A 808 0.09 2.10 31.17
C ILE A 808 -0.76 2.45 32.37
N GLN A 809 -0.54 3.64 32.92
CA GLN A 809 -1.37 4.23 33.96
C GLN A 809 -1.76 5.63 33.52
N ALA A 810 -3.02 6.01 33.71
CA ALA A 810 -3.49 7.32 33.32
C ALA A 810 -4.40 7.90 34.39
N GLU A 811 -4.21 9.18 34.71
CA GLU A 811 -5.01 9.90 35.68
C GLU A 811 -5.35 11.30 35.13
N PRO A 812 -6.61 11.77 35.24
CA PRO A 812 -6.96 13.14 34.89
C PRO A 812 -6.15 14.13 35.72
N ILE A 813 -5.60 15.16 35.09
CA ILE A 813 -4.90 16.23 35.82
C ILE A 813 -5.89 17.02 36.70
N ASN A 814 -7.15 17.12 36.26
CA ASN A 814 -8.26 17.67 37.04
C ASN A 814 -9.35 16.61 37.33
N PRO A 815 -9.21 15.77 38.37
CA PRO A 815 -10.14 14.67 38.64
C PRO A 815 -11.58 15.10 38.99
N THR A 816 -11.75 16.28 39.58
CA THR A 816 -13.08 16.76 40.02
C THR A 816 -13.89 17.41 38.90
N ALA A 817 -13.21 17.94 37.88
CA ALA A 817 -13.82 18.48 36.68
C ALA A 817 -12.97 18.12 35.46
N PRO A 818 -12.96 16.83 35.04
CA PRO A 818 -12.13 16.39 33.93
C PRO A 818 -12.48 17.10 32.63
N ASN A 819 -11.46 17.62 31.96
CA ASN A 819 -11.55 18.41 30.72
C ASN A 819 -10.70 17.77 29.60
N GLY A 820 -10.42 16.47 29.69
CA GLY A 820 -9.56 15.73 28.76
C GLY A 820 -8.07 15.73 29.15
N GLU A 821 -7.59 16.74 29.87
CA GLU A 821 -6.17 16.82 30.26
C GLU A 821 -5.79 15.67 31.20
N THR A 822 -4.88 14.81 30.75
CA THR A 822 -4.61 13.50 31.37
C THR A 822 -3.11 13.23 31.40
N GLN A 823 -2.56 12.91 32.57
CA GLN A 823 -1.21 12.39 32.68
C GLN A 823 -1.23 10.89 32.38
N VAL A 824 -0.36 10.44 31.48
CA VAL A 824 -0.22 9.05 31.06
C VAL A 824 1.22 8.59 31.29
N ASP A 825 1.39 7.62 32.17
CA ASP A 825 2.68 7.02 32.51
C ASP A 825 2.81 5.64 31.85
N ILE A 826 3.75 5.54 30.90
CA ILE A 826 4.06 4.30 30.17
C ILE A 826 5.39 3.77 30.68
N SER A 827 5.42 2.51 31.10
CA SER A 827 6.66 1.80 31.42
C SER A 827 6.83 0.59 30.51
N PHE A 828 8.06 0.33 30.08
CA PHE A 828 8.38 -0.75 29.15
C PHE A 828 9.80 -1.25 29.41
N ARG A 829 10.07 -2.51 29.03
CA ARG A 829 11.35 -3.18 29.32
C ARG A 829 12.03 -3.62 28.04
N VAL A 830 13.27 -3.20 27.86
CA VAL A 830 14.07 -3.45 26.64
C VAL A 830 15.40 -4.06 27.03
N LYS A 831 15.88 -4.99 26.21
CA LYS A 831 17.29 -5.38 26.16
C LYS A 831 17.73 -5.42 24.72
N ASP A 832 19.03 -5.46 24.52
CA ASP A 832 19.63 -5.63 23.21
C ASP A 832 20.72 -6.72 23.28
N ASN A 833 21.25 -7.19 22.17
CA ASN A 833 22.37 -8.14 22.17
C ASN A 833 23.74 -7.45 22.13
N ASN A 834 23.84 -6.22 21.59
CA ASN A 834 25.15 -5.63 21.31
C ASN A 834 25.20 -4.09 21.29
N SER A 835 24.61 -3.43 20.29
CA SER A 835 24.77 -1.97 20.10
C SER A 835 24.07 -1.14 21.19
N GLY A 836 23.04 -1.71 21.81
CA GLY A 836 22.28 -1.15 22.92
C GLY A 836 21.09 -0.30 22.48
N TYR A 837 20.11 -0.19 23.37
CA TYR A 837 18.90 0.62 23.14
C TYR A 837 19.20 2.11 22.89
N ARG A 838 18.59 2.66 21.84
CA ARG A 838 18.69 4.08 21.42
C ARG A 838 17.43 4.87 21.80
N SER A 839 16.27 4.47 21.29
CA SER A 839 15.01 5.21 21.46
C SER A 839 13.79 4.33 21.20
N THR A 840 12.64 4.74 21.75
CA THR A 840 11.35 4.11 21.51
C THR A 840 10.34 5.13 21.02
N ASP A 841 9.66 4.80 19.93
CA ASP A 841 8.54 5.55 19.38
C ASP A 841 7.24 4.87 19.81
N MET A 842 6.23 5.66 20.14
CA MET A 842 4.94 5.21 20.67
C MET A 842 3.81 5.96 19.96
N LEU A 843 2.78 5.24 19.51
CA LEU A 843 1.54 5.83 19.00
C LEU A 843 0.39 5.53 19.95
N LEU A 844 -0.20 6.58 20.53
CA LEU A 844 -1.45 6.47 21.26
C LEU A 844 -2.60 6.74 20.31
N ARG A 845 -3.59 5.86 20.27
CA ARG A 845 -4.80 6.04 19.45
C ARG A 845 -5.97 6.46 20.33
N ASP A 846 -6.68 7.48 19.88
CA ASP A 846 -7.89 7.98 20.54
C ASP A 846 -9.19 7.30 20.01
N PRO A 847 -10.35 7.55 20.64
CA PRO A 847 -11.62 6.98 20.20
C PRO A 847 -12.10 7.39 18.79
N GLN A 848 -11.51 8.44 18.21
CA GLN A 848 -11.80 8.88 16.85
C GLN A 848 -10.87 8.20 15.83
N GLY A 849 -9.97 7.31 16.28
CA GLY A 849 -8.98 6.66 15.44
C GLY A 849 -7.78 7.55 15.11
N THR A 850 -7.65 8.74 15.70
CA THR A 850 -6.47 9.59 15.48
C THR A 850 -5.31 9.07 16.32
N GLU A 851 -4.12 9.02 15.69
CA GLU A 851 -2.89 8.53 16.32
C GLU A 851 -1.98 9.69 16.70
N HIS A 852 -1.48 9.64 17.93
CA HIS A 852 -0.69 10.67 18.58
C HIS A 852 0.73 10.14 18.83
N PHE A 853 1.73 10.78 18.23
CA PHE A 853 3.12 10.33 18.26
C PHE A 853 3.88 10.86 19.47
N TYR A 854 4.56 9.95 20.17
CA TYR A 854 5.44 10.26 21.28
C TYR A 854 6.75 9.48 21.18
N ARG A 855 7.86 10.11 21.54
CA ARG A 855 9.18 9.48 21.59
C ARG A 855 9.75 9.48 22.99
N HIS A 856 10.41 8.38 23.34
CA HIS A 856 11.31 8.28 24.49
C HIS A 856 12.75 8.22 23.97
N HIS A 857 13.56 9.19 24.38
CA HIS A 857 15.01 9.16 24.21
C HIS A 857 15.69 8.73 25.49
N ARG A 858 16.78 7.97 25.36
CA ARG A 858 17.69 7.73 26.48
C ARG A 858 18.62 8.94 26.69
N GLU A 859 19.19 9.07 27.88
CA GLU A 859 20.14 10.14 28.23
C GLU A 859 21.38 10.21 27.30
N ASP A 860 21.82 9.07 26.77
CA ASP A 860 22.95 8.92 25.85
C ASP A 860 22.50 8.75 24.38
N TYR A 861 21.38 9.37 23.99
CA TYR A 861 20.84 9.24 22.62
C TYR A 861 21.86 9.62 21.53
N TYR A 862 22.55 10.76 21.70
CA TYR A 862 23.51 11.29 20.72
C TYR A 862 24.92 10.68 20.79
N SER A 863 25.21 9.79 21.75
CA SER A 863 26.50 9.12 21.81
C SER A 863 26.61 8.02 20.75
N VAL A 864 27.81 7.78 20.24
CA VAL A 864 28.13 6.64 19.38
C VAL A 864 27.90 5.32 20.11
N TYR A 865 28.26 5.24 21.39
CA TYR A 865 28.18 3.98 22.15
C TYR A 865 27.17 4.02 23.28
N PHE A 866 26.56 2.87 23.54
CA PHE A 866 25.69 2.65 24.68
C PHE A 866 26.47 2.70 26.01
N LYS A 867 25.86 3.33 27.02
CA LYS A 867 26.39 3.39 28.39
C LYS A 867 25.83 2.24 29.24
N GLY A 868 26.65 1.25 29.57
CA GLY A 868 26.28 0.10 30.41
C GLY A 868 26.24 -1.21 29.62
N ASP A 869 25.61 -2.24 30.18
CA ASP A 869 25.49 -3.56 29.56
C ASP A 869 24.18 -3.65 28.74
N PRO A 870 24.26 -3.75 27.40
CA PRO A 870 23.09 -3.82 26.52
C PRO A 870 22.29 -5.13 26.68
N THR A 871 22.94 -6.21 27.13
CA THR A 871 22.35 -7.57 27.26
C THR A 871 21.39 -7.72 28.43
N VAL A 872 21.43 -6.77 29.36
CA VAL A 872 20.61 -6.77 30.56
C VAL A 872 19.30 -6.05 30.30
N TRP A 873 18.19 -6.71 30.60
CA TRP A 873 16.86 -6.09 30.59
C TRP A 873 16.79 -4.87 31.50
N LYS A 874 16.45 -3.72 30.92
CA LYS A 874 16.25 -2.45 31.63
C LYS A 874 14.85 -1.89 31.39
N THR A 875 14.23 -1.36 32.45
CA THR A 875 12.93 -0.69 32.38
C THR A 875 13.12 0.80 32.15
N TYR A 876 12.36 1.34 31.19
CA TYR A 876 12.28 2.75 30.86
C TYR A 876 10.87 3.26 31.15
N ARG A 877 10.73 4.58 31.33
CA ARG A 877 9.46 5.23 31.64
C ARG A 877 9.30 6.50 30.81
N ARG A 878 8.08 6.75 30.33
CA ARG A 878 7.70 7.98 29.65
C ARG A 878 6.40 8.50 30.26
N THR A 879 6.45 9.72 30.78
CA THR A 879 5.25 10.47 31.23
C THR A 879 4.81 11.42 30.12
N ILE A 880 3.57 11.29 29.68
CA ILE A 880 2.93 12.09 28.64
C ILE A 880 1.82 12.89 29.30
N VAL A 881 1.59 14.13 28.86
CA VAL A 881 0.42 14.91 29.24
C VAL A 881 -0.43 15.10 27.99
N LEU A 882 -1.59 14.47 27.95
CA LEU A 882 -2.60 14.72 26.93
C LEU A 882 -3.18 16.12 27.15
N PRO A 883 -3.37 16.92 26.10
CA PRO A 883 -3.80 18.31 26.23
C PRO A 883 -5.25 18.43 26.71
N VAL A 884 -5.60 19.61 27.24
CA VAL A 884 -7.00 20.01 27.46
C VAL A 884 -7.80 19.80 26.17
N GLY A 885 -9.03 19.31 26.29
CA GLY A 885 -9.91 19.02 25.17
C GLY A 885 -9.76 17.60 24.58
N SER A 886 -8.78 16.81 25.05
CA SER A 886 -8.62 15.42 24.59
C SER A 886 -9.93 14.64 24.67
N ILE A 887 -10.21 13.88 23.60
CA ILE A 887 -11.49 13.21 23.40
C ILE A 887 -11.76 12.19 24.52
N PRO A 888 -12.95 12.21 25.14
CA PRO A 888 -13.29 11.24 26.17
C PRO A 888 -13.51 9.86 25.58
N GLY A 889 -13.13 8.83 26.33
CA GLY A 889 -13.32 7.44 25.97
C GLY A 889 -12.04 6.61 26.13
N THR A 890 -12.04 5.44 25.50
CA THR A 890 -10.93 4.49 25.57
C THR A 890 -9.81 4.90 24.62
N TRP A 891 -8.69 5.34 25.18
CA TRP A 891 -7.43 5.49 24.47
C TRP A 891 -6.60 4.22 24.61
N GLY A 892 -5.65 4.00 23.73
CA GLY A 892 -4.73 2.89 23.88
C GLY A 892 -3.40 3.08 23.16
N LEU A 893 -2.38 2.35 23.62
CA LEU A 893 -1.11 2.26 22.91
C LEU A 893 -1.27 1.31 21.73
N ALA A 894 -1.41 1.88 20.54
CA ALA A 894 -1.62 1.12 19.31
C ALA A 894 -0.30 0.49 18.83
N TYR A 895 0.82 1.19 18.99
CA TYR A 895 2.06 0.80 18.36
C TYR A 895 3.31 1.25 19.12
N MET A 896 4.37 0.43 19.06
CA MET A 896 5.72 0.78 19.54
C MET A 896 6.81 0.38 18.53
N THR A 897 7.78 1.26 18.30
CA THR A 897 9.06 0.91 17.64
C THR A 897 10.20 1.07 18.63
N VAL A 898 11.05 0.07 18.78
CA VAL A 898 12.26 0.13 19.60
C VAL A 898 13.47 0.09 18.69
N TRP A 899 14.32 1.10 18.77
CA TRP A 899 15.55 1.22 17.99
C TRP A 899 16.78 0.95 18.86
N ASP A 900 17.75 0.23 18.32
CA ASP A 900 19.09 0.14 18.89
C ASP A 900 20.03 1.21 18.28
N LYS A 901 21.31 1.21 18.67
CA LYS A 901 22.31 2.13 18.10
C LYS A 901 22.85 1.68 16.74
N ALA A 902 22.74 0.40 16.39
CA ALA A 902 23.01 -0.12 15.05
C ALA A 902 21.92 0.24 14.01
N GLN A 903 20.83 0.86 14.46
CA GLN A 903 19.62 1.19 13.71
C GLN A 903 18.81 -0.05 13.30
N ASN A 904 19.03 -1.19 13.95
CA ASN A 904 18.06 -2.27 13.89
C ASN A 904 16.85 -1.88 14.74
N ARG A 905 15.68 -2.41 14.38
CA ARG A 905 14.44 -2.04 15.04
C ARG A 905 13.51 -3.22 15.25
N PHE A 906 12.80 -3.16 16.35
CA PHE A 906 11.71 -4.06 16.66
C PHE A 906 10.40 -3.28 16.64
N GLN A 907 9.37 -3.84 16.01
CA GLN A 907 8.07 -3.20 15.82
C GLN A 907 7.00 -4.06 16.50
N ALA A 908 6.19 -3.46 17.37
CA ALA A 908 5.07 -4.13 18.03
C ALA A 908 3.77 -3.40 17.70
N ASP A 909 2.90 -4.07 16.94
CA ASP A 909 1.52 -3.66 16.69
C ASP A 909 0.61 -4.30 17.75
N PHE A 910 -0.09 -3.48 18.51
CA PHE A 910 -1.03 -3.90 19.56
C PHE A 910 -2.48 -3.80 19.10
N THR A 911 -2.70 -3.48 17.82
CA THR A 911 -4.02 -3.41 17.21
C THR A 911 -4.39 -4.74 16.58
N GLU A 912 -5.62 -5.16 16.82
CA GLU A 912 -6.22 -6.33 16.19
C GLU A 912 -7.37 -5.88 15.31
N ILE A 913 -7.33 -6.29 14.06
CA ILE A 913 -8.43 -6.14 13.12
C ILE A 913 -9.40 -7.31 13.33
N VAL A 914 -10.62 -6.98 13.74
CA VAL A 914 -11.71 -7.95 13.87
C VAL A 914 -12.76 -7.66 12.82
N ARG A 915 -13.19 -8.71 12.14
CA ARG A 915 -14.14 -8.62 11.04
C ARG A 915 -15.51 -9.12 11.47
N PHE A 916 -16.54 -8.40 11.05
CA PHE A 916 -17.93 -8.78 11.19
C PHE A 916 -18.56 -8.93 9.81
N GLU A 917 -18.85 -10.17 9.42
CA GLU A 917 -19.54 -10.48 8.17
C GLU A 917 -21.04 -10.68 8.42
N VAL A 918 -21.87 -9.88 7.75
CA VAL A 918 -23.32 -9.95 7.91
C VAL A 918 -23.84 -11.30 7.43
N LYS A 919 -24.72 -11.93 8.22
CA LYS A 919 -25.37 -13.20 7.87
C LYS A 919 -26.48 -12.91 6.87
N SER A 920 -26.14 -12.78 5.60
CA SER A 920 -27.07 -12.21 4.65
C SER A 920 -28.07 -13.22 4.10
N GLY A 921 -29.35 -12.83 4.04
CA GLY A 921 -30.30 -13.32 3.03
C GLY A 921 -29.85 -12.97 1.60
N SER A 922 -28.87 -12.08 1.45
CA SER A 922 -28.09 -11.81 0.23
C SER A 922 -26.82 -12.67 0.07
N ALA A 923 -26.42 -13.52 1.03
CA ALA A 923 -25.29 -14.45 0.89
C ALA A 923 -25.57 -15.56 -0.14
N LYS A 924 -26.85 -15.73 -0.51
CA LYS A 924 -27.25 -16.61 -1.61
C LYS A 924 -26.73 -16.12 -2.97
N GLN A 925 -26.29 -14.86 -3.08
CA GLN A 925 -25.70 -14.29 -4.30
C GLN A 925 -24.16 -14.43 -4.33
N LEU A 926 -23.47 -14.44 -3.17
CA LEU A 926 -22.00 -14.53 -3.08
C LEU A 926 -21.44 -15.96 -3.15
N ALA A 927 -22.11 -16.97 -2.57
CA ALA A 927 -21.74 -18.36 -2.83
C ALA A 927 -22.02 -18.79 -4.30
N LEU A 928 -22.77 -17.94 -4.99
CA LEU A 928 -23.12 -18.04 -6.40
C LEU A 928 -22.05 -17.32 -7.27
N ALA A 929 -21.53 -16.15 -6.88
CA ALA A 929 -20.62 -15.31 -7.66
C ALA A 929 -19.21 -15.88 -7.98
N SER A 930 -18.88 -17.09 -7.55
CA SER A 930 -17.66 -17.82 -7.95
C SER A 930 -17.93 -18.98 -8.93
N LYS A 931 -19.18 -19.19 -9.36
CA LYS A 931 -19.60 -20.26 -10.26
C LYS A 931 -20.47 -19.72 -11.38
N LEU A 932 -20.44 -20.39 -12.54
CA LEU A 932 -21.40 -20.16 -13.62
C LEU A 932 -22.83 -20.42 -13.12
N LEU A 933 -23.76 -19.51 -13.41
CA LEU A 933 -25.13 -19.60 -12.89
C LEU A 933 -26.19 -19.18 -13.88
N LEU A 934 -27.35 -19.84 -13.79
CA LEU A 934 -28.56 -19.49 -14.50
C LEU A 934 -29.72 -19.41 -13.51
N GLU A 935 -30.22 -18.19 -13.29
CA GLU A 935 -31.32 -17.93 -12.37
C GLU A 935 -32.66 -18.32 -12.96
N GLN A 936 -33.66 -18.45 -12.10
CA GLN A 936 -35.05 -18.65 -12.50
C GLN A 936 -35.60 -17.35 -13.08
N ASN A 937 -36.24 -17.41 -14.26
CA ASN A 937 -36.81 -16.24 -14.91
C ASN A 937 -37.87 -15.54 -14.04
N ALA A 938 -37.95 -14.21 -14.12
CA ALA A 938 -38.91 -13.42 -13.35
C ALA A 938 -39.63 -12.39 -14.25
N PRO A 939 -40.98 -12.33 -14.23
CA PRO A 939 -41.89 -13.23 -13.53
C PRO A 939 -41.93 -14.65 -14.15
N ASN A 940 -42.34 -15.66 -13.38
CA ASN A 940 -42.67 -17.00 -13.87
C ASN A 940 -43.86 -17.59 -13.06
N PRO A 941 -45.03 -17.85 -13.67
CA PRO A 941 -45.34 -17.65 -15.09
C PRO A 941 -45.34 -16.17 -15.49
N PHE A 942 -45.13 -15.88 -16.78
CA PHE A 942 -45.20 -14.52 -17.33
C PHE A 942 -46.22 -14.45 -18.48
N ASN A 943 -46.73 -13.25 -18.75
CA ASN A 943 -47.80 -13.03 -19.74
C ASN A 943 -47.42 -12.13 -20.93
N SER A 944 -46.36 -11.33 -20.80
CA SER A 944 -45.95 -10.34 -21.78
C SER A 944 -44.44 -10.33 -21.98
N GLN A 945 -43.69 -10.22 -20.88
CA GLN A 945 -42.23 -10.24 -20.86
C GLN A 945 -41.72 -10.93 -19.61
N THR A 946 -40.54 -11.55 -19.71
CA THR A 946 -39.80 -12.10 -18.56
C THR A 946 -38.32 -11.78 -18.70
N THR A 947 -37.63 -11.66 -17.57
CA THR A 947 -36.19 -11.44 -17.53
C THR A 947 -35.49 -12.76 -17.22
N LEU A 948 -34.51 -13.11 -18.05
CA LEU A 948 -33.60 -14.23 -17.88
C LEU A 948 -32.26 -13.68 -17.40
N SER A 949 -31.83 -14.12 -16.22
CA SER A 949 -30.60 -13.62 -15.61
C SER A 949 -29.57 -14.73 -15.40
N TYR A 950 -28.29 -14.41 -15.60
CA TYR A 950 -27.18 -15.33 -15.38
C TYR A 950 -25.92 -14.60 -14.92
N PHE A 951 -24.98 -15.33 -14.33
CA PHE A 951 -23.70 -14.79 -13.87
C PHE A 951 -22.54 -15.57 -14.50
N LEU A 952 -21.51 -14.83 -14.94
CA LEU A 952 -20.26 -15.35 -15.47
C LEU A 952 -19.10 -15.06 -14.49
N PRO A 953 -18.36 -16.06 -14.01
CA PRO A 953 -17.23 -15.84 -13.10
C PRO A 953 -15.96 -15.35 -13.79
N LYS A 954 -15.88 -15.46 -15.13
CA LYS A 954 -14.79 -14.97 -15.97
C LYS A 954 -15.32 -14.55 -17.34
N PHE A 955 -14.51 -13.85 -18.13
CA PHE A 955 -14.80 -13.57 -19.53
C PHE A 955 -14.99 -14.88 -20.31
N SER A 956 -16.12 -15.00 -21.03
CA SER A 956 -16.51 -16.23 -21.71
C SER A 956 -17.34 -15.94 -22.96
N PHE A 957 -17.21 -16.79 -23.98
CA PHE A 957 -18.18 -16.85 -25.07
C PHE A 957 -19.49 -17.46 -24.57
N VAL A 958 -20.61 -16.75 -24.77
CA VAL A 958 -21.94 -17.14 -24.26
C VAL A 958 -22.91 -17.40 -25.40
N ARG A 959 -23.69 -18.47 -25.28
CA ARG A 959 -24.90 -18.70 -26.09
C ARG A 959 -26.10 -18.97 -25.19
N LEU A 960 -27.11 -18.10 -25.27
CA LEU A 960 -28.38 -18.22 -24.55
C LEU A 960 -29.50 -18.60 -25.51
N GLU A 961 -30.10 -19.77 -25.32
CA GLU A 961 -31.07 -20.37 -26.25
C GLU A 961 -32.39 -20.72 -25.53
N LEU A 962 -33.49 -20.68 -26.29
CA LEU A 962 -34.80 -21.20 -25.92
C LEU A 962 -35.10 -22.48 -26.70
N ILE A 963 -35.63 -23.48 -26.01
CA ILE A 963 -36.05 -24.77 -26.58
C ILE A 963 -37.42 -25.19 -26.03
N ASN A 964 -38.18 -25.94 -26.81
CA ASN A 964 -39.44 -26.52 -26.34
C ASN A 964 -39.24 -27.87 -25.63
N LEU A 965 -40.30 -28.46 -25.08
CA LEU A 965 -40.24 -29.75 -24.36
C LEU A 965 -39.85 -30.94 -25.24
N LEU A 966 -39.94 -30.81 -26.57
CA LEU A 966 -39.45 -31.80 -27.54
C LEU A 966 -37.96 -31.63 -27.86
N GLY A 967 -37.28 -30.68 -27.20
CA GLY A 967 -35.87 -30.35 -27.45
C GLY A 967 -35.62 -29.56 -28.73
N GLN A 968 -36.68 -29.08 -29.40
CA GLN A 968 -36.54 -28.28 -30.61
C GLN A 968 -36.16 -26.84 -30.26
N HIS A 969 -35.21 -26.28 -31.01
CA HIS A 969 -34.79 -24.89 -30.89
C HIS A 969 -35.93 -23.93 -31.27
N VAL A 970 -36.10 -22.89 -30.46
CA VAL A 970 -37.14 -21.86 -30.61
C VAL A 970 -36.52 -20.52 -31.01
N ALA A 971 -35.52 -20.07 -30.24
CA ALA A 971 -34.82 -18.81 -30.48
C ALA A 971 -33.43 -18.82 -29.82
N THR A 972 -32.51 -18.06 -30.39
CA THR A 972 -31.25 -17.68 -29.71
C THR A 972 -31.41 -16.24 -29.26
N LEU A 973 -31.35 -16.02 -27.95
CA LEU A 973 -31.54 -14.70 -27.34
C LEU A 973 -30.24 -13.89 -27.32
N TYR A 974 -29.10 -14.58 -27.23
CA TYR A 974 -27.78 -13.99 -27.29
C TYR A 974 -26.73 -14.98 -27.78
N GLN A 975 -25.77 -14.49 -28.56
CA GLN A 975 -24.57 -15.24 -28.96
C GLN A 975 -23.40 -14.28 -29.18
N GLY A 976 -22.36 -14.38 -28.35
CA GLY A 976 -21.16 -13.54 -28.43
C GLY A 976 -20.32 -13.60 -27.16
N ASP A 977 -19.20 -12.89 -27.16
CA ASP A 977 -18.35 -12.74 -25.97
C ASP A 977 -19.02 -11.82 -24.93
N GLN A 978 -18.84 -12.14 -23.65
CA GLN A 978 -19.39 -11.39 -22.52
C GLN A 978 -18.34 -11.31 -21.41
N ALA A 979 -18.21 -10.14 -20.79
CA ALA A 979 -17.36 -9.93 -19.62
C ALA A 979 -17.86 -10.73 -18.41
N ALA A 980 -16.95 -10.98 -17.45
CA ALA A 980 -17.33 -11.50 -16.14
C ALA A 980 -18.38 -10.57 -15.48
N GLY A 981 -19.30 -11.14 -14.69
CA GLY A 981 -20.36 -10.38 -14.03
C GLY A 981 -21.76 -10.88 -14.33
N TYR A 982 -22.74 -10.08 -13.93
CA TYR A 982 -24.16 -10.41 -13.99
C TYR A 982 -24.81 -9.85 -15.26
N HIS A 983 -25.61 -10.69 -15.93
CA HIS A 983 -26.21 -10.40 -17.23
C HIS A 983 -27.71 -10.63 -17.20
N GLN A 984 -28.47 -9.77 -17.87
CA GLN A 984 -29.93 -9.85 -17.96
C GLN A 984 -30.41 -9.75 -19.41
N PHE A 985 -31.30 -10.65 -19.80
CA PHE A 985 -31.95 -10.67 -21.12
C PHE A 985 -33.46 -10.66 -20.97
N HIS A 986 -34.12 -9.75 -21.69
CA HIS A 986 -35.57 -9.67 -21.70
C HIS A 986 -36.13 -10.48 -22.87
N TRP A 987 -37.10 -11.35 -22.59
CA TRP A 987 -37.80 -12.12 -23.62
C TRP A 987 -39.29 -11.80 -23.62
N ASP A 988 -39.84 -11.49 -24.79
CA ASP A 988 -41.22 -11.05 -25.02
C ASP A 988 -42.17 -12.18 -25.49
N GLY A 989 -41.74 -13.43 -25.36
CA GLY A 989 -42.53 -14.59 -25.74
C GLY A 989 -42.59 -14.85 -27.25
N LYS A 990 -41.65 -14.34 -28.06
CA LYS A 990 -41.57 -14.59 -29.51
C LYS A 990 -40.44 -15.56 -29.89
N ASP A 991 -40.61 -16.26 -31.01
CA ASP A 991 -39.55 -17.07 -31.64
C ASP A 991 -38.59 -16.21 -32.48
N SER A 992 -37.57 -16.87 -33.06
CA SER A 992 -36.58 -16.24 -33.97
C SER A 992 -37.17 -15.62 -35.24
N GLN A 993 -38.44 -15.89 -35.59
CA GLN A 993 -39.16 -15.28 -36.71
C GLN A 993 -40.12 -14.17 -36.25
N GLY A 994 -40.06 -13.76 -34.98
CA GLY A 994 -40.94 -12.75 -34.40
C GLY A 994 -42.37 -13.22 -34.16
N ARG A 995 -42.64 -14.53 -34.28
CA ARG A 995 -43.98 -15.10 -34.06
C ARG A 995 -44.18 -15.36 -32.57
N GLY A 996 -45.36 -15.02 -32.09
CA GLY A 996 -45.72 -15.26 -30.69
C GLY A 996 -45.86 -16.75 -30.37
N MET A 997 -45.25 -17.17 -29.27
CA MET A 997 -45.30 -18.54 -28.77
C MET A 997 -46.64 -18.84 -28.07
N ALA A 998 -47.04 -20.12 -28.06
CA ALA A 998 -48.27 -20.56 -27.37
C ALA A 998 -48.06 -20.64 -25.85
N SER A 999 -49.14 -20.52 -25.08
CA SER A 999 -49.13 -20.76 -23.63
C SER A 999 -48.59 -22.17 -23.33
N GLY A 1000 -47.62 -22.29 -22.44
CA GLY A 1000 -46.95 -23.56 -22.16
C GLY A 1000 -45.60 -23.41 -21.47
N THR A 1001 -44.99 -24.56 -21.14
CA THR A 1001 -43.66 -24.62 -20.53
C THR A 1001 -42.59 -24.74 -21.61
N TYR A 1002 -41.56 -23.91 -21.50
CA TYR A 1002 -40.34 -23.94 -22.33
C TYR A 1002 -39.10 -24.09 -21.45
N LEU A 1003 -37.96 -24.41 -22.06
CA LEU A 1003 -36.67 -24.41 -21.38
C LEU A 1003 -35.78 -23.33 -22.00
N TYR A 1004 -34.95 -22.71 -21.17
CA TYR A 1004 -33.84 -21.87 -21.64
C TYR A 1004 -32.52 -22.46 -21.15
N ARG A 1005 -31.51 -22.36 -22.02
CA ARG A 1005 -30.20 -22.97 -21.85
C ARG A 1005 -29.10 -21.94 -22.06
N LEU A 1006 -28.18 -21.87 -21.09
CA LEU A 1006 -26.95 -21.10 -21.15
C LEU A 1006 -25.79 -22.04 -21.46
N VAL A 1007 -25.05 -21.77 -22.53
CA VAL A 1007 -23.86 -22.53 -22.96
C VAL A 1007 -22.65 -21.60 -22.89
N THR A 1008 -21.61 -22.01 -22.16
CA THR A 1008 -20.31 -21.33 -22.09
C THR A 1008 -19.17 -22.34 -22.18
N ASP A 1009 -17.92 -21.86 -22.22
CA ASP A 1009 -16.71 -22.69 -22.12
C ASP A 1009 -16.61 -23.44 -20.77
N GLN A 1010 -17.31 -22.97 -19.74
CA GLN A 1010 -17.35 -23.58 -18.40
C GLN A 1010 -18.46 -24.62 -18.22
N GLY A 1011 -19.44 -24.69 -19.12
CA GLY A 1011 -20.49 -25.71 -19.06
C GLY A 1011 -21.85 -25.28 -19.61
N VAL A 1012 -22.86 -26.12 -19.34
CA VAL A 1012 -24.23 -25.94 -19.83
C VAL A 1012 -25.20 -25.95 -18.66
N LEU A 1013 -25.99 -24.88 -18.51
CA LEU A 1013 -27.05 -24.77 -17.51
C LEU A 1013 -28.42 -24.63 -18.17
N MET A 1014 -29.44 -25.23 -17.57
CA MET A 1014 -30.82 -25.20 -18.09
C MET A 1014 -31.85 -24.90 -16.99
N ARG A 1015 -32.89 -24.17 -17.34
CA ARG A 1015 -34.03 -23.84 -16.47
C ARG A 1015 -35.34 -23.88 -17.25
N LYS A 1016 -36.46 -24.03 -16.54
CA LYS A 1016 -37.82 -24.04 -17.12
C LYS A 1016 -38.46 -22.68 -16.96
N LEU A 1017 -39.26 -22.25 -17.93
CA LEU A 1017 -40.12 -21.07 -17.83
C LEU A 1017 -41.53 -21.39 -18.33
N THR A 1018 -42.54 -20.66 -17.86
CA THR A 1018 -43.94 -20.84 -18.25
C THR A 1018 -44.52 -19.56 -18.81
N LEU A 1019 -44.96 -19.60 -20.07
CA LEU A 1019 -45.67 -18.51 -20.73
C LEU A 1019 -47.18 -18.71 -20.58
N LEU A 1020 -47.90 -17.67 -20.18
CA LEU A 1020 -49.36 -17.60 -20.10
C LEU A 1020 -49.87 -16.47 -21.00
N ARG A 1021 -50.36 -16.79 -22.19
CA ARG A 1021 -51.16 -15.89 -23.01
C ARG A 1021 -52.64 -16.03 -22.76
#